data_AF-E2NKX6-F1
#
_entry.id   AF-E2NKX6-F1
#
_cell.length_a   1.000
_cell.length_b   1.000
_cell.length_c   1.000
_cell.angle_alpha   90.00
_cell.angle_beta   90.00
_cell.angle_gamma   90.00
#
_symmetry.space_group_name_H-M   'P 1'
#
loop_
_entity.id
_entity.type
_entity.pdbx_description
1 polymer ?
#
loop_
_entity_poly.entity_id
_entity_poly.type
_entity_poly.pdbx_seq_one_letter_code
_entity_poly.pdbx_strand_id
1 'polypeptide(L)'
;MKNKTMKMNNVIPFFAVFPLILMGCTQDEVIKEDTSVGGKEKISVTVTQGGAITRISHEDDGANGLILKWTANDAFKLYGTTTEVFTTTGPTDGDGKIATFTGNAVEDAQHAFFPASKAEKRWEDCHFNVIGQVIDANAPFAHLSGYNFMTAQTTASGTEISEISFKHKIAVLKFEVTLPDGIVPKYITLSTQDDAGIAISQKASDESNITTAKQLTAAISGVSSEKFTAYMAILPSTLKEKLALAVTGDDGMVYSYTVSFNGDFPYEAGKVYNSELTFGGIEGGYGTAAIFDNNVIGNTWDQSDNKGSTKDNPYLIESAGHLKYLIEQVEAGERYLDKFFKLTTDIKVTADTWTPIGISSTKPFRGNFDGGGHTISGALKGSFSNDLQNFGFFGYLTTTSSMLIENIHIAANITWSFAYPEGTIITHFGVGGVIGNGPTQEITVHNCTMSGEMKISDGNSNYGNLCIGGIIGHSGAHIQNCSSIGKSDVSCKGSSLWIGGIIGRDGFLSSEYKHCINTSSIILSNPERSNTIYAVSVGGIGGYIAGKVLGCCNQGSITGHSISPVDVGGITGYSEWAKYHLNRNLTTDFNVTSEETVKLGYLIGRINSATIYSCNESVGEQSQWLGSNPAWTPTTDDESAH
;
A
#
# COMPACT_ATOMS: atom_id res chain seq x y z
N MET A 1 -53.95 -5.34 -34.93
CA MET A 1 -52.65 -6.01 -34.71
C MET A 1 -52.08 -5.47 -33.40
N LYS A 2 -51.52 -6.31 -32.53
CA LYS A 2 -51.16 -5.90 -31.15
C LYS A 2 -49.73 -5.34 -31.08
N ASN A 3 -49.57 -4.20 -30.41
CA ASN A 3 -48.28 -3.72 -29.92
C ASN A 3 -47.63 -4.79 -29.02
N LYS A 4 -46.30 -4.86 -29.05
CA LYS A 4 -45.52 -5.44 -27.95
C LYS A 4 -44.29 -4.56 -27.70
N THR A 5 -44.46 -3.62 -26.78
CA THR A 5 -43.40 -2.76 -26.25
C THR A 5 -42.35 -3.62 -25.55
N MET A 6 -41.07 -3.39 -25.86
CA MET A 6 -39.95 -4.07 -25.22
C MET A 6 -39.71 -3.46 -23.83
N LYS A 7 -39.66 -4.29 -22.78
CA LYS A 7 -39.38 -3.83 -21.41
C LYS A 7 -37.87 -3.74 -21.20
N MET A 8 -37.39 -2.59 -20.71
CA MET A 8 -36.14 -2.53 -19.94
C MET A 8 -36.41 -3.12 -18.56
N ASN A 9 -35.59 -4.09 -18.14
CA ASN A 9 -35.59 -4.61 -16.79
C ASN A 9 -34.47 -3.92 -15.99
N ASN A 10 -34.77 -2.76 -15.40
CA ASN A 10 -33.98 -2.28 -14.25
C ASN A 10 -34.38 -3.15 -13.05
N VAL A 11 -33.45 -3.93 -12.51
CA VAL A 11 -33.66 -4.71 -11.28
C VAL A 11 -32.48 -4.50 -10.33
N ILE A 12 -32.60 -3.47 -9.49
CA ILE A 12 -31.90 -3.38 -8.21
C ILE A 12 -32.99 -3.31 -7.14
N PRO A 13 -33.29 -4.41 -6.42
CA PRO A 13 -34.30 -4.41 -5.37
C PRO A 13 -33.64 -4.24 -4.00
N PHE A 14 -33.42 -3.00 -3.57
CA PHE A 14 -33.07 -2.69 -2.19
C PHE A 14 -33.95 -1.56 -1.66
N PHE A 15 -35.00 -1.92 -0.93
CA PHE A 15 -35.54 -1.17 0.21
C PHE A 15 -36.61 -2.04 0.90
N ALA A 16 -36.34 -2.46 2.14
CA ALA A 16 -37.34 -3.02 3.04
C ALA A 16 -37.24 -2.27 4.38
N VAL A 17 -38.06 -1.22 4.51
CA VAL A 17 -38.22 -0.47 5.75
C VAL A 17 -39.21 -1.22 6.63
N PHE A 18 -38.82 -1.60 7.85
CA PHE A 18 -39.74 -1.93 8.93
C PHE A 18 -39.22 -1.39 10.27
N PRO A 19 -40.03 -0.65 11.04
CA PRO A 19 -39.73 -0.33 12.43
C PRO A 19 -40.16 -1.47 13.36
N LEU A 20 -39.47 -1.69 14.49
CA LEU A 20 -40.11 -1.84 15.81
C LEU A 20 -39.09 -1.98 16.97
N ILE A 21 -39.25 -1.08 17.95
CA ILE A 21 -39.16 -1.26 19.42
C ILE A 21 -37.89 -1.92 20.04
N LEU A 22 -37.20 -1.09 20.83
CA LEU A 22 -36.31 -1.49 21.92
C LEU A 22 -37.11 -2.00 23.14
N MET A 23 -36.71 -3.14 23.70
CA MET A 23 -36.89 -3.49 25.12
C MET A 23 -35.61 -4.22 25.57
N GLY A 24 -35.06 -3.86 26.72
CA GLY A 24 -33.84 -4.47 27.27
C GLY A 24 -34.09 -5.09 28.64
N CYS A 25 -33.03 -5.52 29.32
CA CYS A 25 -32.94 -5.52 30.78
C CYS A 25 -31.48 -5.61 31.29
N THR A 26 -31.14 -4.66 32.16
CA THR A 26 -30.24 -4.69 33.33
C THR A 26 -29.17 -5.78 33.54
N GLN A 27 -27.94 -5.30 33.74
CA GLN A 27 -26.97 -5.64 34.80
C GLN A 27 -26.58 -7.10 35.08
N ASP A 28 -25.28 -7.35 35.05
CA ASP A 28 -24.57 -8.15 36.06
C ASP A 28 -23.37 -7.36 36.60
N GLU A 29 -22.92 -7.73 37.81
CA GLU A 29 -22.07 -6.88 38.66
C GLU A 29 -20.59 -6.78 38.24
N VAL A 30 -19.99 -5.59 38.44
CA VAL A 30 -18.54 -5.40 38.31
C VAL A 30 -17.84 -6.04 39.51
N ILE A 31 -17.21 -7.20 39.29
CA ILE A 31 -16.32 -7.81 40.27
C ILE A 31 -15.03 -6.98 40.34
N LYS A 32 -14.82 -6.30 41.47
CA LYS A 32 -13.54 -5.65 41.80
C LYS A 32 -12.57 -6.65 42.42
N GLU A 33 -11.53 -7.04 41.70
CA GLU A 33 -10.35 -7.69 42.29
C GLU A 33 -9.34 -6.63 42.74
N ASP A 34 -9.32 -6.33 44.04
CA ASP A 34 -8.28 -5.51 44.66
C ASP A 34 -7.02 -6.34 44.91
N THR A 35 -5.95 -6.05 44.16
CA THR A 35 -4.58 -6.50 44.45
C THR A 35 -3.58 -5.37 44.27
N SER A 36 -3.59 -4.42 45.21
CA SER A 36 -2.61 -3.33 45.27
C SER A 36 -1.17 -3.80 45.56
N VAL A 37 -0.32 -3.90 44.52
CA VAL A 37 1.14 -3.71 44.63
C VAL A 37 1.68 -2.97 43.39
N GLY A 38 1.80 -1.64 43.49
CA GLY A 38 2.64 -0.84 42.58
C GLY A 38 2.17 -0.63 41.13
N GLY A 39 0.99 -1.12 40.74
CA GLY A 39 0.36 -0.86 39.44
C GLY A 39 -0.84 0.08 39.54
N LYS A 40 -1.29 0.64 38.40
CA LYS A 40 -2.58 1.34 38.30
C LYS A 40 -3.74 0.37 38.63
N GLU A 41 -4.85 0.88 39.18
CA GLU A 41 -6.05 0.07 39.44
C GLU A 41 -6.56 -0.50 38.10
N LYS A 42 -6.87 -1.80 38.06
CA LYS A 42 -7.43 -2.45 36.87
C LYS A 42 -8.94 -2.34 36.86
N ILE A 43 -9.50 -2.14 35.67
CA ILE A 43 -10.93 -2.05 35.45
C ILE A 43 -11.36 -3.04 34.35
N SER A 44 -12.62 -3.46 34.43
CA SER A 44 -13.28 -4.26 33.42
C SER A 44 -14.43 -3.46 32.82
N VAL A 45 -14.39 -3.28 31.51
CA VAL A 45 -15.32 -2.44 30.74
C VAL A 45 -16.15 -3.34 29.82
N THR A 46 -17.46 -3.17 29.84
CA THR A 46 -18.37 -3.79 28.86
C THR A 46 -18.27 -3.01 27.56
N VAL A 47 -17.88 -3.67 26.48
CA VAL A 47 -17.66 -3.01 25.19
C VAL A 47 -18.66 -3.49 24.15
N THR A 48 -19.40 -2.54 23.58
CA THR A 48 -20.47 -2.80 22.62
C THR A 48 -20.11 -2.29 21.23
N GLN A 49 -20.44 -3.06 20.18
CA GLN A 49 -20.31 -2.65 18.78
C GLN A 49 -21.59 -1.97 18.30
N GLY A 50 -21.51 -0.68 17.94
CA GLY A 50 -22.65 0.14 17.52
C GLY A 50 -22.72 0.39 16.01
N GLY A 51 -23.93 0.24 15.45
CA GLY A 51 -24.20 0.48 14.03
C GLY A 51 -25.61 0.06 13.62
N ALA A 52 -26.01 0.39 12.39
CA ALA A 52 -27.23 -0.15 11.79
C ALA A 52 -27.06 -1.61 11.34
N ILE A 53 -28.16 -2.29 11.03
CA ILE A 53 -28.24 -3.77 10.91
C ILE A 53 -27.52 -4.34 9.65
N THR A 54 -26.92 -3.51 8.80
CA THR A 54 -26.12 -3.88 7.62
C THR A 54 -24.66 -4.19 8.00
N ARG A 55 -24.48 -5.32 8.69
CA ARG A 55 -23.28 -5.73 9.44
C ARG A 55 -21.97 -5.87 8.59
N ILE A 56 -20.76 -5.74 9.16
CA ILE A 56 -19.38 -6.08 8.61
C ILE A 56 -18.73 -7.23 9.44
N SER A 57 -17.89 -8.17 8.95
CA SER A 57 -17.48 -9.44 9.67
C SER A 57 -16.27 -10.24 9.16
N HIS A 58 -16.10 -11.41 9.80
CA HIS A 58 -15.28 -12.55 9.39
C HIS A 58 -16.07 -13.76 8.78
N GLU A 59 -17.40 -13.66 8.60
CA GLU A 59 -18.30 -14.74 8.15
C GLU A 59 -19.46 -14.19 7.26
N ASP A 60 -19.76 -14.84 6.12
CA ASP A 60 -20.93 -14.50 5.26
C ASP A 60 -22.22 -15.09 5.85
N ASP A 61 -23.22 -14.26 6.13
CA ASP A 61 -24.53 -14.75 6.62
C ASP A 61 -25.52 -15.08 5.49
N GLY A 62 -25.15 -14.84 4.22
CA GLY A 62 -25.97 -15.09 3.04
C GLY A 62 -27.20 -14.17 2.91
N ALA A 63 -27.38 -13.21 3.82
CA ALA A 63 -28.57 -12.36 3.94
C ALA A 63 -28.27 -10.86 3.72
N ASN A 64 -27.15 -10.54 3.06
CA ASN A 64 -26.63 -9.18 2.81
C ASN A 64 -26.11 -8.45 4.07
N GLY A 65 -25.73 -9.21 5.09
CA GLY A 65 -24.99 -8.71 6.23
C GLY A 65 -23.79 -9.60 6.50
N LEU A 66 -22.83 -9.06 7.21
CA LEU A 66 -21.62 -9.76 7.61
C LEU A 66 -21.56 -9.60 9.14
N ILE A 67 -21.77 -10.59 10.01
CA ILE A 67 -21.84 -10.37 11.48
C ILE A 67 -20.46 -10.17 12.20
N LEU A 68 -20.04 -8.93 12.56
CA LEU A 68 -18.82 -8.69 13.37
C LEU A 68 -19.04 -9.17 14.81
N LYS A 69 -17.97 -9.77 15.35
CA LYS A 69 -17.91 -10.33 16.69
C LYS A 69 -16.55 -10.01 17.28
N TRP A 70 -16.50 -9.78 18.59
CA TRP A 70 -15.24 -9.73 19.31
C TRP A 70 -14.53 -11.09 19.29
N THR A 71 -13.20 -11.08 19.34
CA THR A 71 -12.33 -12.25 19.37
C THR A 71 -11.38 -12.18 20.58
N ALA A 72 -10.83 -13.31 21.02
CA ALA A 72 -9.89 -13.38 22.15
C ALA A 72 -8.53 -12.70 21.92
N ASN A 73 -8.29 -12.14 20.72
CA ASN A 73 -7.09 -11.39 20.39
C ASN A 73 -7.38 -9.89 20.19
N ASP A 74 -8.63 -9.47 20.36
CA ASP A 74 -9.04 -8.08 20.13
C ASP A 74 -8.56 -7.18 21.25
N ALA A 75 -8.09 -6.00 20.86
CA ALA A 75 -7.61 -4.96 21.76
C ALA A 75 -7.89 -3.57 21.20
N PHE A 76 -8.13 -2.59 22.08
CA PHE A 76 -8.25 -1.16 21.72
C PHE A 76 -7.32 -0.30 22.58
N LYS A 77 -6.91 0.87 22.07
CA LYS A 77 -6.23 1.90 22.87
C LYS A 77 -7.27 2.89 23.40
N LEU A 78 -7.22 3.19 24.70
CA LEU A 78 -8.03 4.24 25.36
C LEU A 78 -7.12 5.44 25.65
N TYR A 79 -7.58 6.65 25.33
CA TYR A 79 -6.82 7.90 25.42
C TYR A 79 -7.42 8.84 26.47
N GLY A 80 -6.60 9.25 27.41
CA GLY A 80 -6.85 10.32 28.39
C GLY A 80 -5.53 10.95 28.84
N THR A 81 -5.37 11.24 30.13
CA THR A 81 -4.08 11.63 30.74
C THR A 81 -2.94 10.65 30.47
N THR A 82 -3.28 9.38 30.24
CA THR A 82 -2.37 8.32 29.78
C THR A 82 -3.07 7.46 28.73
N THR A 83 -2.30 6.85 27.84
CA THR A 83 -2.83 5.89 26.85
C THR A 83 -2.66 4.47 27.38
N GLU A 84 -3.73 3.68 27.43
CA GLU A 84 -3.71 2.28 27.89
C GLU A 84 -4.29 1.34 26.84
N VAL A 85 -3.77 0.11 26.78
CA VAL A 85 -4.31 -0.95 25.92
C VAL A 85 -5.25 -1.82 26.74
N PHE A 86 -6.47 -1.99 26.24
CA PHE A 86 -7.48 -2.87 26.79
C PHE A 86 -7.57 -4.12 25.93
N THR A 87 -7.60 -5.31 26.54
CA THR A 87 -7.70 -6.60 25.85
C THR A 87 -8.91 -7.40 26.33
N THR A 88 -9.40 -8.34 25.52
CA THR A 88 -10.50 -9.24 25.89
C THR A 88 -10.11 -10.71 25.69
N THR A 89 -10.74 -11.62 26.44
CA THR A 89 -10.69 -13.07 26.21
C THR A 89 -11.73 -13.54 25.20
N GLY A 90 -12.54 -12.64 24.64
CA GLY A 90 -13.59 -12.94 23.66
C GLY A 90 -14.98 -12.43 24.09
N PRO A 91 -16.01 -12.74 23.31
CA PRO A 91 -17.35 -12.24 23.54
C PRO A 91 -18.00 -12.86 24.78
N THR A 92 -18.86 -12.08 25.43
CA THR A 92 -19.64 -12.48 26.61
C THR A 92 -21.12 -12.71 26.27
N ASP A 93 -21.58 -12.31 25.08
CA ASP A 93 -22.91 -12.58 24.55
C ASP A 93 -22.92 -13.67 23.46
N GLY A 94 -24.09 -14.26 23.21
CA GLY A 94 -24.25 -15.29 22.17
C GLY A 94 -24.15 -14.76 20.74
N ASP A 95 -24.39 -13.46 20.52
CA ASP A 95 -24.30 -12.79 19.23
C ASP A 95 -22.87 -12.34 18.87
N GLY A 96 -21.98 -12.23 19.88
CA GLY A 96 -20.59 -11.84 19.75
C GLY A 96 -20.30 -10.33 19.81
N LYS A 97 -21.32 -9.49 20.03
CA LYS A 97 -21.24 -8.01 19.93
C LYS A 97 -20.83 -7.33 21.23
N ILE A 98 -20.88 -8.07 22.33
CA ILE A 98 -20.55 -7.60 23.67
C ILE A 98 -19.36 -8.42 24.16
N ALA A 99 -18.34 -7.75 24.68
CA ALA A 99 -17.22 -8.39 25.34
C ALA A 99 -16.79 -7.57 26.55
N THR A 100 -16.30 -8.26 27.58
CA THR A 100 -15.61 -7.60 28.68
C THR A 100 -14.15 -7.42 28.29
N PHE A 101 -13.67 -6.18 28.33
CA PHE A 101 -12.28 -5.83 28.14
C PHE A 101 -11.65 -5.41 29.47
N THR A 102 -10.41 -5.81 29.71
CA THR A 102 -9.67 -5.46 30.92
C THR A 102 -8.44 -4.63 30.57
N GLY A 103 -8.21 -3.59 31.37
CA GLY A 103 -7.08 -2.66 31.22
C GLY A 103 -6.83 -1.91 32.53
N ASN A 104 -5.84 -1.03 32.53
CA ASN A 104 -5.64 -0.10 33.64
C ASN A 104 -6.65 1.05 33.55
N ALA A 105 -7.09 1.59 34.69
CA ALA A 105 -7.90 2.80 34.75
C ALA A 105 -7.19 3.98 34.06
N VAL A 106 -7.96 4.77 33.30
CA VAL A 106 -7.47 5.94 32.55
C VAL A 106 -8.20 7.18 33.04
N GLU A 107 -7.47 8.11 33.67
CA GLU A 107 -8.03 9.40 34.06
C GLU A 107 -8.16 10.34 32.85
N ASP A 108 -9.22 11.16 32.85
CA ASP A 108 -9.68 12.03 31.76
C ASP A 108 -9.79 11.30 30.41
N ALA A 109 -10.27 10.04 30.42
CA ALA A 109 -10.53 9.28 29.20
C ALA A 109 -11.57 9.98 28.32
N GLN A 110 -11.26 10.15 27.04
CA GLN A 110 -12.13 10.85 26.07
C GLN A 110 -12.40 10.02 24.82
N HIS A 111 -11.40 9.29 24.33
CA HIS A 111 -11.44 8.64 23.03
C HIS A 111 -10.90 7.21 23.10
N ALA A 112 -11.46 6.32 22.29
CA ALA A 112 -10.92 4.97 22.12
C ALA A 112 -10.75 4.64 20.62
N PHE A 113 -9.68 3.94 20.27
CA PHE A 113 -9.38 3.51 18.91
C PHE A 113 -9.21 1.98 18.86
N PHE A 114 -9.90 1.34 17.93
CA PHE A 114 -9.75 -0.07 17.59
C PHE A 114 -9.39 -0.23 16.09
N PRO A 115 -8.50 -1.16 15.72
CA PRO A 115 -7.73 -2.06 16.60
C PRO A 115 -6.50 -1.37 17.21
N ALA A 116 -6.10 -1.78 18.42
CA ALA A 116 -4.93 -1.23 19.13
C ALA A 116 -3.62 -1.34 18.31
N SER A 117 -3.50 -2.38 17.48
CA SER A 117 -2.36 -2.63 16.57
C SER A 117 -2.25 -1.64 15.42
N LYS A 118 -3.28 -0.81 15.19
CA LYS A 118 -3.28 0.31 14.22
C LYS A 118 -3.48 1.67 14.89
N ALA A 119 -3.73 1.70 16.20
CA ALA A 119 -3.90 2.92 16.97
C ALA A 119 -2.53 3.59 17.23
N GLU A 120 -2.37 4.90 17.04
CA GLU A 120 -1.11 5.60 17.33
C GLU A 120 -0.92 5.85 18.84
N LYS A 121 0.23 6.41 19.25
CA LYS A 121 0.46 6.77 20.67
C LYS A 121 -0.48 7.84 21.20
N ARG A 122 -0.76 8.84 20.35
CA ARG A 122 -1.60 10.01 20.65
C ARG A 122 -2.85 9.94 19.78
N TRP A 123 -3.94 10.57 20.23
CA TRP A 123 -5.21 10.52 19.52
C TRP A 123 -5.19 11.33 18.22
N GLU A 124 -4.50 12.47 18.23
CA GLU A 124 -4.34 13.40 17.12
C GLU A 124 -3.54 12.82 15.94
N ASP A 125 -2.65 11.85 16.20
CA ASP A 125 -1.87 11.13 15.19
C ASP A 125 -2.66 9.96 14.57
N CYS A 126 -3.72 9.49 15.25
CA CYS A 126 -4.50 8.34 14.83
C CYS A 126 -5.21 8.60 13.50
N HIS A 127 -5.08 7.67 12.58
CA HIS A 127 -5.71 7.73 11.27
C HIS A 127 -6.11 6.33 10.79
N PHE A 128 -7.13 6.28 9.94
CA PHE A 128 -7.59 5.08 9.26
C PHE A 128 -6.87 5.02 7.91
N ASN A 129 -6.27 3.89 7.55
CA ASN A 129 -5.60 3.69 6.26
C ASN A 129 -5.97 2.32 5.67
N VAL A 130 -6.38 2.31 4.41
CA VAL A 130 -6.90 1.12 3.71
C VAL A 130 -6.00 0.61 2.58
N ILE A 131 -4.80 1.17 2.37
CA ILE A 131 -3.86 0.68 1.34
C ILE A 131 -3.10 -0.58 1.82
N GLY A 132 -2.72 -1.44 0.87
CA GLY A 132 -1.97 -2.67 1.16
C GLY A 132 -2.83 -3.88 1.56
N GLN A 133 -4.10 -3.91 1.15
CA GLN A 133 -4.96 -5.07 1.39
C GLN A 133 -4.47 -6.32 0.63
N VAL A 134 -4.52 -7.48 1.29
CA VAL A 134 -4.18 -8.79 0.72
C VAL A 134 -5.28 -9.77 1.13
N ILE A 135 -6.03 -10.28 0.15
CA ILE A 135 -7.20 -11.14 0.33
C ILE A 135 -6.78 -12.59 0.05
N ASP A 136 -6.76 -13.45 1.06
CA ASP A 136 -6.64 -14.90 0.83
C ASP A 136 -8.02 -15.44 0.40
N ALA A 137 -8.12 -15.99 -0.81
CA ALA A 137 -9.38 -16.52 -1.33
C ALA A 137 -9.93 -17.72 -0.51
N ASN A 138 -9.09 -18.37 0.30
CA ASN A 138 -9.49 -19.45 1.22
C ASN A 138 -10.02 -18.90 2.56
N ALA A 139 -9.70 -17.65 2.89
CA ALA A 139 -10.12 -16.96 4.11
C ALA A 139 -10.41 -15.47 3.80
N PRO A 140 -11.39 -15.17 2.93
CA PRO A 140 -11.49 -13.87 2.25
C PRO A 140 -11.84 -12.67 3.16
N PHE A 141 -12.18 -12.94 4.43
CA PHE A 141 -12.39 -11.91 5.45
C PHE A 141 -11.19 -11.69 6.38
N ALA A 142 -10.19 -12.58 6.41
CA ALA A 142 -9.18 -12.58 7.46
C ALA A 142 -8.40 -11.26 7.54
N HIS A 143 -8.17 -10.61 6.39
CA HIS A 143 -7.50 -9.32 6.31
C HIS A 143 -8.33 -8.16 6.87
N LEU A 144 -9.67 -8.24 6.84
CA LEU A 144 -10.56 -7.17 7.31
C LEU A 144 -10.34 -6.85 8.80
N SER A 145 -9.89 -7.82 9.60
CA SER A 145 -9.49 -7.60 11.00
C SER A 145 -8.49 -6.44 11.16
N GLY A 146 -7.53 -6.30 10.22
CA GLY A 146 -6.54 -5.24 10.20
C GLY A 146 -7.04 -3.88 9.67
N TYR A 147 -8.27 -3.83 9.13
CA TYR A 147 -8.91 -2.63 8.57
C TYR A 147 -10.26 -2.31 9.23
N ASN A 148 -10.71 -3.08 10.22
CA ASN A 148 -11.95 -2.86 10.95
C ASN A 148 -11.80 -1.69 11.94
N PHE A 149 -11.60 -0.49 11.40
CA PHE A 149 -11.45 0.71 12.20
C PHE A 149 -12.75 1.04 12.91
N MET A 150 -12.67 1.21 14.23
CA MET A 150 -13.77 1.70 15.05
C MET A 150 -13.24 2.73 16.05
N THR A 151 -14.04 3.74 16.36
CA THR A 151 -13.74 4.65 17.49
C THR A 151 -14.93 4.82 18.41
N ALA A 152 -14.64 5.15 19.67
CA ALA A 152 -15.63 5.49 20.67
C ALA A 152 -15.27 6.82 21.35
N GLN A 153 -16.26 7.45 21.97
CA GLN A 153 -16.09 8.57 22.87
C GLN A 153 -16.69 8.20 24.23
N THR A 154 -16.04 8.63 25.31
CA THR A 154 -16.54 8.46 26.68
C THR A 154 -16.42 9.78 27.44
N THR A 155 -17.23 9.92 28.48
CA THR A 155 -17.16 11.02 29.46
C THR A 155 -16.93 10.50 30.89
N ALA A 156 -16.77 9.18 31.06
CA ALA A 156 -16.42 8.56 32.33
C ALA A 156 -14.88 8.52 32.48
N SER A 157 -14.40 8.63 33.71
CA SER A 157 -12.96 8.69 34.04
C SER A 157 -12.56 7.60 35.02
N GLY A 158 -11.30 7.18 34.98
CA GLY A 158 -10.70 6.33 36.00
C GLY A 158 -11.46 5.03 36.19
N THR A 159 -12.00 4.82 37.40
CA THR A 159 -12.75 3.61 37.77
C THR A 159 -14.26 3.69 37.52
N GLU A 160 -14.77 4.81 37.02
CA GLU A 160 -16.19 4.98 36.65
C GLU A 160 -16.51 4.46 35.24
N ILE A 161 -15.48 4.12 34.44
CA ILE A 161 -15.62 3.60 33.08
C ILE A 161 -16.15 2.16 33.14
N SER A 162 -17.46 1.99 32.92
CA SER A 162 -18.13 0.68 32.92
C SER A 162 -18.59 0.23 31.53
N GLU A 163 -18.85 1.15 30.60
CA GLU A 163 -19.27 0.85 29.22
C GLU A 163 -18.54 1.73 28.19
N ILE A 164 -18.17 1.14 27.05
CA ILE A 164 -17.68 1.85 25.85
C ILE A 164 -18.42 1.34 24.61
N SER A 165 -19.07 2.23 23.86
CA SER A 165 -19.76 1.90 22.60
C SER A 165 -18.98 2.38 21.38
N PHE A 166 -18.45 1.44 20.61
CA PHE A 166 -17.70 1.71 19.39
C PHE A 166 -18.62 2.00 18.18
N LYS A 167 -18.14 2.82 17.25
CA LYS A 167 -18.76 3.07 15.94
C LYS A 167 -17.78 2.71 14.83
N HIS A 168 -18.21 1.93 13.85
CA HIS A 168 -17.41 1.62 12.66
C HIS A 168 -17.04 2.88 11.87
N LYS A 169 -15.86 2.84 11.23
CA LYS A 169 -15.27 3.91 10.42
C LYS A 169 -14.93 3.48 8.99
N ILE A 170 -15.15 2.21 8.65
CA ILE A 170 -15.04 1.69 7.29
C ILE A 170 -16.38 1.25 6.74
N ALA A 171 -16.47 1.18 5.42
CA ALA A 171 -17.41 0.33 4.69
C ALA A 171 -16.65 -0.84 4.04
N VAL A 172 -17.38 -1.85 3.58
CA VAL A 172 -16.80 -2.96 2.79
C VAL A 172 -17.53 -3.08 1.46
N LEU A 173 -16.77 -3.27 0.38
CA LEU A 173 -17.31 -3.70 -0.90
C LEU A 173 -17.09 -5.21 -1.06
N LYS A 174 -18.16 -5.96 -1.29
CA LYS A 174 -18.15 -7.38 -1.64
C LYS A 174 -18.26 -7.50 -3.16
N PHE A 175 -17.30 -8.19 -3.77
CA PHE A 175 -17.29 -8.51 -5.17
C PHE A 175 -17.37 -10.02 -5.37
N GLU A 176 -18.44 -10.49 -5.97
CA GLU A 176 -18.58 -11.88 -6.45
C GLU A 176 -18.16 -11.89 -7.91
N VAL A 177 -16.98 -12.44 -8.20
CA VAL A 177 -16.32 -12.31 -9.50
C VAL A 177 -16.21 -13.67 -10.19
N THR A 178 -16.51 -13.68 -11.49
CA THR A 178 -16.16 -14.76 -12.42
C THR A 178 -15.28 -14.19 -13.54
N LEU A 179 -14.04 -14.67 -13.65
CA LEU A 179 -13.13 -14.41 -14.78
C LEU A 179 -13.38 -15.40 -15.94
N PRO A 180 -12.81 -15.16 -17.14
CA PRO A 180 -12.81 -16.14 -18.22
C PRO A 180 -12.14 -17.47 -17.83
N ASP A 181 -12.61 -18.57 -18.41
CA ASP A 181 -12.17 -19.94 -18.12
C ASP A 181 -10.63 -20.08 -18.05
N GLY A 182 -10.14 -20.62 -16.93
CA GLY A 182 -8.73 -20.95 -16.72
C GLY A 182 -7.83 -19.80 -16.26
N ILE A 183 -8.38 -18.60 -16.03
CA ILE A 183 -7.64 -17.44 -15.53
C ILE A 183 -7.93 -17.25 -14.05
N VAL A 184 -6.89 -17.17 -13.21
CA VAL A 184 -7.05 -16.88 -11.78
C VAL A 184 -6.71 -15.41 -11.47
N PRO A 185 -7.43 -14.74 -10.57
CA PRO A 185 -7.15 -13.36 -10.19
C PRO A 185 -5.84 -13.24 -9.40
N LYS A 186 -5.12 -12.13 -9.60
CA LYS A 186 -3.98 -11.71 -8.76
C LYS A 186 -4.24 -10.42 -8.01
N TYR A 187 -4.95 -9.47 -8.64
CA TYR A 187 -5.20 -8.15 -8.07
C TYR A 187 -6.63 -7.70 -8.39
N ILE A 188 -7.26 -7.01 -7.45
CA ILE A 188 -8.53 -6.30 -7.65
C ILE A 188 -8.34 -4.83 -7.29
N THR A 189 -8.81 -3.95 -8.17
CA THR A 189 -8.50 -2.53 -8.16
C THR A 189 -9.76 -1.72 -8.40
N LEU A 190 -10.07 -0.83 -7.47
CA LEU A 190 -11.06 0.23 -7.66
C LEU A 190 -10.37 1.44 -8.28
N SER A 191 -10.99 2.12 -9.24
CA SER A 191 -10.49 3.38 -9.78
C SER A 191 -11.57 4.42 -10.05
N THR A 192 -11.26 5.68 -9.78
CA THR A 192 -12.11 6.84 -10.09
C THR A 192 -11.64 7.49 -11.38
N GLN A 193 -12.58 7.75 -12.29
CA GLN A 193 -12.31 8.25 -13.65
C GLN A 193 -12.64 9.75 -13.82
N ASP A 194 -13.18 10.37 -12.77
CA ASP A 194 -13.43 11.80 -12.66
C ASP A 194 -12.31 12.49 -11.83
N ASP A 195 -12.51 13.76 -11.44
CA ASP A 195 -11.54 14.49 -10.61
C ASP A 195 -11.57 14.10 -9.12
N ALA A 196 -12.62 13.42 -8.63
CA ALA A 196 -12.61 12.88 -7.27
C ALA A 196 -11.58 11.73 -7.15
N GLY A 197 -11.28 11.37 -5.91
CA GLY A 197 -10.41 10.24 -5.60
C GLY A 197 -11.01 9.43 -4.46
N ILE A 198 -10.65 8.16 -4.41
CA ILE A 198 -11.01 7.26 -3.32
C ILE A 198 -10.30 7.74 -2.07
N ALA A 199 -11.03 7.92 -0.96
CA ALA A 199 -10.41 8.18 0.34
C ALA A 199 -9.59 6.95 0.77
N ILE A 200 -8.26 7.13 0.89
CA ILE A 200 -7.34 6.07 1.29
C ILE A 200 -6.71 6.29 2.67
N SER A 201 -6.72 7.52 3.17
CA SER A 201 -6.36 7.84 4.56
C SER A 201 -7.24 8.97 5.14
N GLN A 202 -7.73 8.80 6.37
CA GLN A 202 -8.59 9.75 7.11
C GLN A 202 -8.15 9.88 8.56
N LYS A 203 -8.22 11.08 9.15
CA LYS A 203 -7.94 11.28 10.59
C LYS A 203 -9.02 10.63 11.46
N ALA A 204 -8.62 10.07 12.59
CA ALA A 204 -9.57 9.52 13.57
C ALA A 204 -10.30 10.59 14.40
N SER A 205 -9.69 11.77 14.53
CA SER A 205 -10.14 12.87 15.38
C SER A 205 -11.31 13.68 14.80
N ASP A 206 -11.30 13.92 13.49
CA ASP A 206 -12.30 14.73 12.78
C ASP A 206 -12.84 14.10 11.48
N GLU A 207 -12.41 12.88 11.14
CA GLU A 207 -12.78 12.14 9.92
C GLU A 207 -12.40 12.86 8.60
N SER A 208 -11.54 13.89 8.67
CA SER A 208 -11.04 14.57 7.47
C SER A 208 -10.12 13.68 6.64
N ASN A 209 -10.27 13.74 5.31
CA ASN A 209 -9.39 13.05 4.38
C ASN A 209 -7.96 13.61 4.49
N ILE A 210 -7.01 12.75 4.88
CA ILE A 210 -5.58 13.02 4.80
C ILE A 210 -5.11 12.83 3.35
N THR A 211 -5.61 11.80 2.67
CA THR A 211 -5.21 11.47 1.30
C THR A 211 -6.34 10.80 0.52
N THR A 212 -6.50 11.23 -0.73
CA THR A 212 -7.25 10.52 -1.77
C THR A 212 -6.32 10.01 -2.86
N ALA A 213 -6.69 8.90 -3.51
CA ALA A 213 -5.97 8.32 -4.63
C ALA A 213 -6.92 7.99 -5.79
N LYS A 214 -6.40 7.95 -7.03
CA LYS A 214 -7.21 7.56 -8.20
C LYS A 214 -7.48 6.07 -8.26
N GLN A 215 -6.67 5.24 -7.61
CA GLN A 215 -6.95 3.81 -7.43
C GLN A 215 -6.76 3.35 -5.98
N LEU A 216 -7.42 2.24 -5.64
CA LEU A 216 -7.15 1.41 -4.47
C LEU A 216 -7.06 -0.05 -4.91
N THR A 217 -5.91 -0.68 -4.69
CA THR A 217 -5.61 -2.06 -5.11
C THR A 217 -5.46 -2.98 -3.90
N ALA A 218 -6.10 -4.15 -3.97
CA ALA A 218 -5.84 -5.29 -3.09
C ALA A 218 -5.21 -6.44 -3.88
N ALA A 219 -4.22 -7.10 -3.29
CA ALA A 219 -3.74 -8.39 -3.77
C ALA A 219 -4.74 -9.50 -3.44
N ILE A 220 -4.70 -10.56 -4.23
CA ILE A 220 -5.47 -11.77 -4.02
C ILE A 220 -4.49 -12.96 -4.03
N SER A 221 -4.52 -13.77 -2.99
CA SER A 221 -3.66 -14.94 -2.79
C SER A 221 -4.49 -16.21 -2.60
N GLY A 222 -3.86 -17.38 -2.74
CA GLY A 222 -4.50 -18.67 -2.48
C GLY A 222 -5.59 -19.10 -3.48
N VAL A 223 -5.79 -18.35 -4.57
CA VAL A 223 -6.87 -18.62 -5.54
C VAL A 223 -6.50 -19.79 -6.46
N SER A 224 -7.49 -20.64 -6.75
CA SER A 224 -7.36 -21.79 -7.66
C SER A 224 -8.50 -21.92 -8.67
N SER A 225 -9.40 -20.93 -8.75
CA SER A 225 -10.53 -20.87 -9.68
C SER A 225 -10.68 -19.47 -10.28
N GLU A 226 -11.27 -19.44 -11.47
CA GLU A 226 -11.82 -18.27 -12.14
C GLU A 226 -12.92 -17.56 -11.32
N LYS A 227 -13.53 -18.25 -10.34
CA LYS A 227 -14.54 -17.70 -9.44
C LYS A 227 -13.96 -17.40 -8.07
N PHE A 228 -14.22 -16.20 -7.56
CA PHE A 228 -13.80 -15.80 -6.23
C PHE A 228 -14.74 -14.75 -5.62
N THR A 229 -14.66 -14.58 -4.31
CA THR A 229 -15.29 -13.47 -3.60
C THR A 229 -14.21 -12.62 -2.96
N ALA A 230 -14.18 -11.33 -3.27
CA ALA A 230 -13.28 -10.36 -2.65
C ALA A 230 -14.06 -9.41 -1.75
N TYR A 231 -13.51 -9.13 -0.57
CA TYR A 231 -13.98 -8.08 0.33
C TYR A 231 -12.91 -7.00 0.41
N MET A 232 -13.27 -5.76 0.07
CA MET A 232 -12.35 -4.62 0.16
C MET A 232 -12.85 -3.62 1.20
N ALA A 233 -12.04 -3.36 2.21
CA ALA A 233 -12.26 -2.28 3.16
C ALA A 233 -12.02 -0.93 2.46
N ILE A 234 -12.94 0.01 2.66
CA ILE A 234 -12.87 1.35 2.08
C ILE A 234 -13.26 2.41 3.11
N LEU A 235 -12.64 3.60 3.02
CA LEU A 235 -12.99 4.72 3.88
C LEU A 235 -14.22 5.45 3.33
N PRO A 236 -15.27 5.70 4.14
CA PRO A 236 -16.50 6.38 3.74
C PRO A 236 -16.23 7.66 2.97
N SER A 237 -16.85 7.77 1.79
CA SER A 237 -16.81 9.00 1.00
C SER A 237 -18.02 9.07 0.06
N THR A 238 -17.98 9.99 -0.88
CA THR A 238 -18.99 10.11 -1.94
C THR A 238 -18.31 9.82 -3.27
N LEU A 239 -18.71 8.71 -3.90
CA LEU A 239 -18.32 8.45 -5.28
C LEU A 239 -19.04 9.46 -6.16
N LYS A 240 -18.28 10.07 -7.07
CA LYS A 240 -18.82 10.87 -8.15
C LYS A 240 -18.99 10.00 -9.39
N GLU A 241 -19.49 10.62 -10.46
CA GLU A 241 -20.08 10.05 -11.68
C GLU A 241 -19.64 8.65 -12.14
N LYS A 242 -18.36 8.25 -11.98
CA LYS A 242 -17.86 6.94 -12.44
C LYS A 242 -16.90 6.25 -11.46
N LEU A 243 -17.22 5.00 -11.13
CA LEU A 243 -16.30 4.06 -10.51
C LEU A 243 -16.01 2.92 -11.49
N ALA A 244 -14.75 2.74 -11.83
CA ALA A 244 -14.26 1.56 -12.52
C ALA A 244 -13.74 0.53 -11.51
N LEU A 245 -13.92 -0.74 -11.86
CA LEU A 245 -13.43 -1.89 -11.10
C LEU A 245 -12.72 -2.82 -12.06
N ALA A 246 -11.45 -3.08 -11.76
CA ALA A 246 -10.54 -3.85 -12.58
C ALA A 246 -10.04 -5.08 -11.81
N VAL A 247 -10.00 -6.23 -12.46
CA VAL A 247 -9.37 -7.45 -11.96
C VAL A 247 -8.23 -7.82 -12.90
N THR A 248 -7.03 -7.96 -12.34
CA THR A 248 -5.86 -8.41 -13.10
C THR A 248 -5.72 -9.92 -12.96
N GLY A 249 -5.78 -10.63 -14.09
CA GLY A 249 -5.59 -12.08 -14.17
C GLY A 249 -4.13 -12.50 -14.03
N ASP A 250 -3.90 -13.79 -13.82
CA ASP A 250 -2.56 -14.36 -13.75
C ASP A 250 -1.83 -14.36 -15.09
N ASP A 251 -2.59 -14.37 -16.17
CA ASP A 251 -2.22 -14.08 -17.56
C ASP A 251 -1.75 -12.63 -17.79
N GLY A 252 -1.96 -11.72 -16.82
CA GLY A 252 -1.62 -10.31 -16.86
C GLY A 252 -2.59 -9.42 -17.67
N MET A 253 -3.75 -9.92 -18.11
CA MET A 253 -4.82 -9.04 -18.63
C MET A 253 -5.48 -8.29 -17.47
N VAL A 254 -5.87 -7.04 -17.74
CA VAL A 254 -6.81 -6.29 -16.89
C VAL A 254 -8.21 -6.44 -17.49
N TYR A 255 -9.13 -6.96 -16.69
CA TYR A 255 -10.55 -7.10 -16.98
C TYR A 255 -11.29 -6.03 -16.20
N SER A 256 -11.91 -5.05 -16.86
CA SER A 256 -12.53 -3.90 -16.20
C SER A 256 -14.01 -3.76 -16.50
N TYR A 257 -14.74 -3.21 -15.52
CA TYR A 257 -16.14 -2.85 -15.61
C TYR A 257 -16.34 -1.46 -14.99
N THR A 258 -17.03 -0.55 -15.69
CA THR A 258 -17.27 0.82 -15.19
C THR A 258 -18.74 1.03 -14.85
N VAL A 259 -19.01 1.28 -13.57
CA VAL A 259 -20.31 1.74 -13.07
C VAL A 259 -20.40 3.25 -13.26
N SER A 260 -21.51 3.73 -13.83
CA SER A 260 -21.84 5.16 -13.88
C SER A 260 -23.02 5.45 -12.95
N PHE A 261 -22.93 6.55 -12.20
CA PHE A 261 -23.94 6.97 -11.22
C PHE A 261 -24.66 8.24 -11.70
N ASN A 262 -25.98 8.31 -11.45
CA ASN A 262 -26.75 9.54 -11.69
C ASN A 262 -26.61 10.48 -10.49
N GLY A 263 -25.51 11.24 -10.48
CA GLY A 263 -25.12 12.12 -9.37
C GLY A 263 -24.30 11.41 -8.29
N ASP A 264 -24.17 12.06 -7.14
CA ASP A 264 -23.35 11.63 -6.02
C ASP A 264 -23.88 10.32 -5.38
N PHE A 265 -23.00 9.33 -5.22
CA PHE A 265 -23.27 8.08 -4.51
C PHE A 265 -22.50 8.04 -3.17
N PRO A 266 -23.13 8.41 -2.04
CA PRO A 266 -22.52 8.31 -0.73
C PRO A 266 -22.48 6.86 -0.27
N TYR A 267 -21.36 6.42 0.30
CA TYR A 267 -21.25 5.14 0.97
C TYR A 267 -20.83 5.34 2.44
N GLU A 268 -21.71 4.91 3.34
CA GLU A 268 -21.61 5.13 4.79
C GLU A 268 -20.81 4.04 5.51
N ALA A 269 -20.17 4.42 6.63
CA ALA A 269 -19.50 3.50 7.55
C ALA A 269 -20.46 2.46 8.15
N GLY A 270 -19.95 1.27 8.46
CA GLY A 270 -20.76 0.19 9.02
C GLY A 270 -21.80 -0.36 8.04
N LYS A 271 -21.48 -0.33 6.73
CA LYS A 271 -22.27 -0.94 5.66
C LYS A 271 -21.42 -1.80 4.74
N VAL A 272 -22.08 -2.77 4.10
CA VAL A 272 -21.52 -3.60 3.03
C VAL A 272 -22.30 -3.33 1.74
N TYR A 273 -21.59 -3.23 0.63
CA TYR A 273 -22.17 -3.06 -0.70
C TYR A 273 -21.77 -4.26 -1.56
N ASN A 274 -22.75 -4.95 -2.11
CA ASN A 274 -22.54 -6.18 -2.87
C ASN A 274 -22.60 -5.91 -4.38
N SER A 275 -21.69 -6.49 -5.16
CA SER A 275 -21.72 -6.47 -6.62
C SER A 275 -21.30 -7.83 -7.18
N GLU A 276 -22.07 -8.35 -8.12
CA GLU A 276 -21.74 -9.52 -8.93
C GLU A 276 -21.12 -9.06 -10.27
N LEU A 277 -20.06 -9.74 -10.71
CA LEU A 277 -19.24 -9.35 -11.86
C LEU A 277 -18.86 -10.59 -12.66
N THR A 278 -19.41 -10.75 -13.87
CA THR A 278 -19.05 -11.83 -14.79
C THR A 278 -18.31 -11.27 -16.00
N PHE A 279 -17.02 -11.51 -16.06
CA PHE A 279 -16.16 -11.15 -17.19
C PHE A 279 -16.20 -12.27 -18.25
N GLY A 280 -16.34 -11.90 -19.53
CA GLY A 280 -16.48 -12.84 -20.64
C GLY A 280 -17.94 -13.09 -21.10
N GLY A 281 -18.94 -12.65 -20.32
CA GLY A 281 -20.31 -12.49 -20.81
C GLY A 281 -20.45 -11.20 -21.61
N ILE A 282 -20.95 -11.26 -22.85
CA ILE A 282 -21.13 -10.07 -23.69
C ILE A 282 -22.40 -9.32 -23.28
N GLU A 283 -22.31 -8.37 -22.35
CA GLU A 283 -23.23 -7.22 -22.28
C GLU A 283 -22.59 -5.99 -21.60
N GLY A 284 -23.11 -4.80 -21.92
CA GLY A 284 -22.39 -3.51 -21.89
C GLY A 284 -21.71 -3.09 -20.58
N GLY A 285 -20.47 -2.59 -20.70
CA GLY A 285 -19.66 -2.01 -19.63
C GLY A 285 -18.29 -2.65 -19.45
N TYR A 286 -18.09 -3.84 -20.04
CA TYR A 286 -16.83 -4.59 -20.06
C TYR A 286 -15.75 -3.94 -20.94
N GLY A 287 -14.53 -3.87 -20.41
CA GLY A 287 -13.31 -3.45 -21.12
C GLY A 287 -12.12 -4.38 -20.83
N THR A 288 -11.14 -4.36 -21.72
CA THR A 288 -9.84 -5.00 -21.55
C THR A 288 -8.73 -4.01 -21.88
N ALA A 289 -7.59 -4.10 -21.19
CA ALA A 289 -6.42 -3.26 -21.47
C ALA A 289 -5.97 -3.32 -22.95
N ALA A 290 -5.49 -2.19 -23.47
CA ALA A 290 -4.87 -2.10 -24.79
C ALA A 290 -3.53 -2.88 -24.79
N ILE A 291 -3.24 -3.60 -25.88
CA ILE A 291 -2.01 -4.41 -25.95
C ILE A 291 -0.83 -3.57 -26.43
N PHE A 292 0.29 -3.66 -25.70
CA PHE A 292 1.60 -3.15 -26.08
C PHE A 292 2.54 -4.32 -26.39
N ASP A 293 2.62 -4.69 -27.67
CA ASP A 293 3.50 -5.74 -28.19
C ASP A 293 4.68 -5.16 -29.01
N ASN A 294 5.50 -6.03 -29.60
CA ASN A 294 6.63 -5.64 -30.44
C ASN A 294 6.24 -4.90 -31.74
N ASN A 295 4.98 -4.99 -32.17
CA ASN A 295 4.48 -4.47 -33.44
C ASN A 295 3.77 -3.12 -33.30
N VAL A 296 3.60 -2.61 -32.08
CA VAL A 296 3.01 -1.28 -31.85
C VAL A 296 3.85 -0.20 -32.50
N ILE A 297 3.17 0.63 -33.31
CA ILE A 297 3.73 1.78 -33.99
C ILE A 297 3.42 3.04 -33.16
N GLY A 298 4.40 3.94 -33.03
CA GLY A 298 4.22 5.23 -32.37
C GLY A 298 3.19 6.10 -33.09
N ASN A 299 2.17 6.56 -32.35
CA ASN A 299 1.16 7.50 -32.82
C ASN A 299 1.49 8.91 -32.30
N THR A 300 1.67 9.87 -33.20
CA THR A 300 1.94 11.28 -32.86
C THR A 300 0.72 11.95 -32.24
N TRP A 301 0.91 12.71 -31.15
CA TRP A 301 -0.12 13.67 -30.73
C TRP A 301 -0.23 14.84 -31.72
N ASP A 302 -1.46 15.32 -31.88
CA ASP A 302 -1.71 16.67 -32.38
C ASP A 302 -1.16 17.70 -31.37
N GLN A 303 -0.19 18.50 -31.80
CA GLN A 303 0.52 19.51 -31.01
C GLN A 303 -0.16 20.90 -31.01
N SER A 304 -1.40 21.00 -31.53
CA SER A 304 -2.22 22.21 -31.42
C SER A 304 -2.53 22.59 -29.97
N ASP A 305 -3.11 23.79 -29.79
CA ASP A 305 -3.73 24.26 -28.53
C ASP A 305 -2.86 24.14 -27.26
N ASN A 306 -1.54 24.23 -27.43
CA ASN A 306 -0.54 24.10 -26.37
C ASN A 306 -0.64 22.80 -25.55
N LYS A 307 -1.04 21.67 -26.15
CA LYS A 307 -1.13 20.39 -25.41
C LYS A 307 0.17 20.03 -24.68
N GLY A 308 -0.01 19.44 -23.52
CA GLY A 308 1.06 19.15 -22.57
C GLY A 308 1.64 20.37 -21.84
N SER A 309 1.12 21.60 -22.00
CA SER A 309 1.70 22.78 -21.32
C SER A 309 1.24 22.97 -19.87
N THR A 310 0.14 22.36 -19.45
CA THR A 310 -0.45 22.50 -18.11
C THR A 310 -1.03 21.16 -17.64
N LYS A 311 -1.23 21.01 -16.33
CA LYS A 311 -1.87 19.81 -15.75
C LYS A 311 -3.28 19.56 -16.30
N ASP A 312 -4.02 20.63 -16.58
CA ASP A 312 -5.40 20.58 -17.09
C ASP A 312 -5.49 20.37 -18.61
N ASN A 313 -4.37 20.47 -19.33
CA ASN A 313 -4.26 20.20 -20.77
C ASN A 313 -3.03 19.33 -21.07
N PRO A 314 -2.98 18.08 -20.57
CA PRO A 314 -1.85 17.17 -20.74
C PRO A 314 -1.88 16.48 -22.11
N TYR A 315 -0.77 15.85 -22.49
CA TYR A 315 -0.78 14.83 -23.54
C TYR A 315 -1.51 13.58 -23.05
N LEU A 316 -2.64 13.23 -23.67
CA LEU A 316 -3.44 12.06 -23.32
C LEU A 316 -2.87 10.79 -23.98
N ILE A 317 -2.55 9.78 -23.16
CA ILE A 317 -2.12 8.46 -23.60
C ILE A 317 -3.37 7.58 -23.67
N GLU A 318 -4.11 7.77 -24.76
CA GLU A 318 -5.34 7.06 -25.12
C GLU A 318 -5.09 5.69 -25.78
N SER A 319 -3.83 5.35 -26.07
CA SER A 319 -3.48 4.10 -26.74
C SER A 319 -2.04 3.65 -26.45
N ALA A 320 -1.77 2.37 -26.66
CA ALA A 320 -0.41 1.82 -26.67
C ALA A 320 0.51 2.55 -27.68
N GLY A 321 -0.05 3.04 -28.80
CA GLY A 321 0.70 3.84 -29.78
C GLY A 321 1.14 5.22 -29.27
N HIS A 322 0.33 5.89 -28.45
CA HIS A 322 0.76 7.14 -27.78
C HIS A 322 1.88 6.86 -26.77
N LEU A 323 1.79 5.76 -26.01
CA LEU A 323 2.86 5.34 -25.08
C LEU A 323 4.15 4.99 -25.83
N LYS A 324 4.05 4.27 -26.95
CA LYS A 324 5.18 3.91 -27.82
C LYS A 324 5.87 5.15 -28.37
N TYR A 325 5.10 6.13 -28.84
CA TYR A 325 5.63 7.40 -29.32
C TYR A 325 6.37 8.17 -28.22
N LEU A 326 5.85 8.20 -26.98
CA LEU A 326 6.58 8.82 -25.84
C LEU A 326 7.98 8.22 -25.67
N ILE A 327 8.05 6.89 -25.62
CA ILE A 327 9.30 6.14 -25.43
C ILE A 327 10.29 6.46 -26.55
N GLU A 328 9.83 6.42 -27.81
CA GLU A 328 10.66 6.71 -28.98
C GLU A 328 11.17 8.16 -29.01
N GLN A 329 10.35 9.15 -28.64
CA GLN A 329 10.78 10.55 -28.59
C GLN A 329 11.80 10.80 -27.48
N VAL A 330 11.62 10.22 -26.28
CA VAL A 330 12.59 10.33 -25.19
C VAL A 330 13.90 9.61 -25.54
N GLU A 331 13.82 8.46 -26.20
CA GLU A 331 15.00 7.74 -26.72
C GLU A 331 15.72 8.52 -27.83
N ALA A 332 15.00 9.28 -28.66
CA ALA A 332 15.56 10.19 -29.65
C ALA A 332 16.17 11.46 -29.03
N GLY A 333 15.88 11.75 -27.76
CA GLY A 333 16.46 12.85 -26.98
C GLY A 333 15.51 14.01 -26.67
N GLU A 334 14.22 13.93 -27.03
CA GLU A 334 13.22 14.89 -26.56
C GLU A 334 12.90 14.63 -25.08
N ARG A 335 13.22 15.61 -24.24
CA ARG A 335 13.23 15.44 -22.78
C ARG A 335 11.89 15.78 -22.13
N TYR A 336 11.02 16.50 -22.82
CA TYR A 336 9.70 16.92 -22.34
C TYR A 336 9.74 17.71 -21.01
N LEU A 337 10.74 18.57 -20.83
CA LEU A 337 10.87 19.42 -19.64
C LEU A 337 9.59 20.23 -19.41
N ASP A 338 9.07 20.17 -18.17
CA ASP A 338 7.85 20.85 -17.72
C ASP A 338 6.57 20.52 -18.52
N LYS A 339 6.57 19.44 -19.30
CA LYS A 339 5.36 18.95 -19.98
C LYS A 339 4.55 18.01 -19.11
N PHE A 340 3.27 17.89 -19.40
CA PHE A 340 2.33 17.06 -18.65
C PHE A 340 1.78 15.93 -19.53
N PHE A 341 1.74 14.72 -18.98
CA PHE A 341 1.19 13.51 -19.60
C PHE A 341 0.14 12.89 -18.69
N LYS A 342 -0.89 12.26 -19.27
CA LYS A 342 -1.91 11.53 -18.52
C LYS A 342 -2.33 10.25 -19.23
N LEU A 343 -2.32 9.11 -18.54
CA LEU A 343 -2.97 7.88 -19.04
C LEU A 343 -4.49 8.05 -19.05
N THR A 344 -5.16 7.52 -20.08
CA THR A 344 -6.63 7.47 -20.15
C THR A 344 -7.13 6.08 -20.60
N THR A 345 -6.26 5.06 -20.53
CA THR A 345 -6.58 3.67 -20.82
C THR A 345 -5.59 2.75 -20.10
N ASP A 346 -6.05 1.55 -19.73
CA ASP A 346 -5.18 0.50 -19.21
C ASP A 346 -4.36 -0.09 -20.36
N ILE A 347 -3.09 -0.44 -20.12
CA ILE A 347 -2.18 -0.96 -21.15
C ILE A 347 -1.47 -2.22 -20.64
N LYS A 348 -1.60 -3.34 -21.34
CA LYS A 348 -0.85 -4.58 -21.06
C LYS A 348 0.38 -4.67 -21.93
N VAL A 349 1.57 -4.69 -21.31
CA VAL A 349 2.83 -4.94 -22.00
C VAL A 349 3.02 -6.45 -22.20
N THR A 350 3.03 -6.87 -23.47
CA THR A 350 3.34 -8.24 -23.93
C THR A 350 4.59 -8.29 -24.81
N ALA A 351 5.24 -7.16 -25.06
CA ALA A 351 6.52 -7.08 -25.77
C ALA A 351 7.61 -7.97 -25.12
N ASP A 352 8.53 -8.48 -25.94
CA ASP A 352 9.61 -9.36 -25.47
C ASP A 352 10.65 -8.60 -24.63
N THR A 353 10.84 -7.32 -24.95
CA THR A 353 11.71 -6.38 -24.24
C THR A 353 10.97 -5.07 -24.05
N TRP A 354 11.10 -4.49 -22.86
CA TRP A 354 10.58 -3.18 -22.50
C TRP A 354 11.70 -2.12 -22.56
N THR A 355 11.44 -1.01 -23.24
CA THR A 355 12.29 0.19 -23.20
C THR A 355 11.64 1.20 -22.24
N PRO A 356 12.22 1.47 -21.06
CA PRO A 356 11.68 2.44 -20.12
C PRO A 356 11.61 3.87 -20.68
N ILE A 357 10.66 4.65 -20.21
CA ILE A 357 10.59 6.08 -20.51
C ILE A 357 11.79 6.77 -19.83
N GLY A 358 12.74 7.25 -20.64
CA GLY A 358 14.05 7.74 -20.20
C GLY A 358 14.97 6.58 -19.81
N ILE A 359 16.04 6.35 -20.56
CA ILE A 359 16.89 5.14 -20.42
C ILE A 359 18.21 5.38 -19.67
N SER A 360 18.67 6.63 -19.62
CA SER A 360 19.95 7.03 -19.04
C SER A 360 20.02 8.53 -18.75
N SER A 361 21.11 8.99 -18.14
CA SER A 361 21.33 10.42 -17.83
C SER A 361 21.49 11.31 -19.07
N THR A 362 21.85 10.76 -20.23
CA THR A 362 21.94 11.49 -21.51
C THR A 362 20.58 11.60 -22.20
N LYS A 363 19.73 10.59 -22.02
CA LYS A 363 18.34 10.49 -22.52
C LYS A 363 17.33 10.37 -21.35
N PRO A 364 17.21 11.39 -20.48
CA PRO A 364 16.29 11.37 -19.35
C PRO A 364 14.88 11.80 -19.76
N PHE A 365 13.86 11.34 -19.04
CA PHE A 365 12.55 12.00 -19.04
C PHE A 365 12.52 13.13 -18.01
N ARG A 366 11.89 14.26 -18.37
CA ARG A 366 11.81 15.49 -17.57
C ARG A 366 10.39 16.07 -17.47
N GLY A 367 9.37 15.30 -17.84
CA GLY A 367 7.97 15.69 -17.75
C GLY A 367 7.29 15.22 -16.46
N ASN A 368 6.11 15.77 -16.22
CA ASN A 368 5.13 15.34 -15.23
C ASN A 368 4.24 14.23 -15.81
N PHE A 369 3.81 13.27 -14.99
CA PHE A 369 3.04 12.12 -15.47
C PHE A 369 1.97 11.68 -14.45
N ASP A 370 0.70 11.75 -14.86
CA ASP A 370 -0.46 11.24 -14.13
C ASP A 370 -0.88 9.89 -14.72
N GLY A 371 -0.84 8.82 -13.94
CA GLY A 371 -1.38 7.52 -14.34
C GLY A 371 -2.92 7.50 -14.39
N GLY A 372 -3.59 8.57 -13.97
CA GLY A 372 -4.98 8.88 -14.36
C GLY A 372 -6.05 7.95 -13.82
N GLY A 373 -5.72 7.02 -12.92
CA GLY A 373 -6.61 5.92 -12.52
C GLY A 373 -6.53 4.68 -13.41
N HIS A 374 -5.46 4.55 -14.21
CA HIS A 374 -5.22 3.43 -15.12
C HIS A 374 -4.00 2.58 -14.75
N THR A 375 -3.99 1.36 -15.28
CA THR A 375 -3.03 0.31 -14.94
C THR A 375 -2.15 -0.08 -16.13
N ILE A 376 -0.83 -0.15 -15.89
CA ILE A 376 0.14 -0.77 -16.80
C ILE A 376 0.39 -2.22 -16.34
N SER A 377 -0.07 -3.22 -17.09
CA SER A 377 0.01 -4.64 -16.68
C SER A 377 0.94 -5.48 -17.57
N GLY A 378 1.07 -6.77 -17.24
CA GLY A 378 1.77 -7.75 -18.08
C GLY A 378 3.20 -8.03 -17.64
N ALA A 379 4.19 -7.78 -18.50
CA ALA A 379 5.60 -8.00 -18.17
C ALA A 379 6.54 -6.92 -18.72
N LEU A 380 7.39 -6.36 -17.85
CA LEU A 380 8.48 -5.45 -18.22
C LEU A 380 9.80 -6.23 -18.13
N LYS A 381 10.39 -6.56 -19.27
CA LYS A 381 11.62 -7.38 -19.35
C LYS A 381 12.76 -6.56 -19.94
N GLY A 382 13.95 -6.66 -19.37
CA GLY A 382 15.14 -5.99 -19.91
C GLY A 382 16.43 -6.55 -19.35
N SER A 383 17.54 -6.06 -19.89
CA SER A 383 18.88 -6.33 -19.38
C SER A 383 19.74 -5.07 -19.47
N PHE A 384 20.68 -4.92 -18.54
CA PHE A 384 21.62 -3.81 -18.53
C PHE A 384 22.39 -3.70 -19.85
N SER A 385 22.58 -2.47 -20.31
CA SER A 385 23.53 -2.12 -21.37
C SER A 385 24.07 -0.71 -21.15
N ASN A 386 25.08 -0.31 -21.94
CA ASN A 386 25.63 1.05 -21.85
C ASN A 386 24.59 2.14 -22.16
N ASP A 387 23.58 1.84 -22.99
CA ASP A 387 22.49 2.76 -23.33
C ASP A 387 21.31 2.69 -22.35
N LEU A 388 20.99 1.49 -21.82
CA LEU A 388 19.92 1.25 -20.86
C LEU A 388 20.49 0.84 -19.50
N GLN A 389 20.59 1.83 -18.60
CA GLN A 389 21.36 1.68 -17.35
C GLN A 389 20.49 1.51 -16.09
N ASN A 390 19.20 1.87 -16.18
CA ASN A 390 18.26 1.90 -15.06
C ASN A 390 16.90 1.44 -15.57
N PHE A 391 16.11 0.76 -14.74
CA PHE A 391 14.93 0.02 -15.21
C PHE A 391 13.68 0.20 -14.34
N GLY A 392 12.52 0.14 -15.00
CA GLY A 392 11.19 0.36 -14.45
C GLY A 392 10.24 0.81 -15.57
N PHE A 393 9.06 1.32 -15.22
CA PHE A 393 8.23 2.03 -16.22
C PHE A 393 8.97 3.27 -16.75
N PHE A 394 9.55 4.06 -15.86
CA PHE A 394 10.62 5.03 -16.15
C PHE A 394 11.98 4.44 -15.80
N GLY A 395 12.99 4.66 -16.63
CA GLY A 395 14.36 4.22 -16.32
C GLY A 395 15.13 5.30 -15.57
N TYR A 396 15.22 6.50 -16.14
CA TYR A 396 15.96 7.63 -15.59
C TYR A 396 15.17 8.95 -15.69
N LEU A 397 14.88 9.53 -14.53
CA LEU A 397 14.22 10.82 -14.36
C LEU A 397 15.19 11.87 -13.84
N THR A 398 15.09 13.10 -14.32
CA THR A 398 15.78 14.24 -13.71
C THR A 398 15.10 15.54 -14.09
N THR A 399 15.29 16.59 -13.30
CA THR A 399 14.73 17.91 -13.58
C THR A 399 15.45 18.97 -12.74
N THR A 400 15.25 20.24 -13.11
CA THR A 400 15.70 21.45 -12.40
C THR A 400 14.51 22.31 -11.94
N SER A 401 13.31 21.76 -12.04
CA SER A 401 11.99 22.32 -11.74
C SER A 401 11.14 21.21 -11.13
N SER A 402 10.06 21.54 -10.41
CA SER A 402 9.22 20.52 -9.77
C SER A 402 8.63 19.54 -10.80
N MET A 403 8.83 18.24 -10.56
CA MET A 403 8.26 17.13 -11.33
C MET A 403 7.32 16.32 -10.44
N LEU A 404 6.12 16.06 -10.95
CA LEU A 404 5.09 15.25 -10.32
C LEU A 404 4.92 13.93 -11.10
N ILE A 405 5.13 12.81 -10.41
CA ILE A 405 4.86 11.45 -10.90
C ILE A 405 3.77 10.85 -10.01
N GLU A 406 2.56 10.68 -10.55
CA GLU A 406 1.39 10.43 -9.72
C GLU A 406 0.45 9.35 -10.23
N ASN A 407 -0.24 8.67 -9.31
CA ASN A 407 -1.34 7.74 -9.60
C ASN A 407 -0.95 6.63 -10.61
N ILE A 408 0.31 6.16 -10.58
CA ILE A 408 0.82 5.14 -11.50
C ILE A 408 0.73 3.76 -10.87
N HIS A 409 0.05 2.85 -11.55
CA HIS A 409 -0.22 1.50 -11.05
C HIS A 409 0.36 0.46 -12.01
N ILE A 410 1.43 -0.19 -11.58
CA ILE A 410 2.18 -1.19 -12.36
C ILE A 410 1.75 -2.59 -11.88
N ALA A 411 0.85 -3.23 -12.62
CA ALA A 411 0.39 -4.60 -12.40
C ALA A 411 1.13 -5.62 -13.27
N ALA A 412 2.47 -5.54 -13.26
CA ALA A 412 3.34 -6.26 -14.18
C ALA A 412 4.46 -7.01 -13.46
N ASN A 413 4.86 -8.16 -13.99
CA ASN A 413 6.10 -8.82 -13.58
C ASN A 413 7.29 -8.06 -14.17
N ILE A 414 8.34 -7.89 -13.38
CA ILE A 414 9.58 -7.22 -13.80
C ILE A 414 10.71 -8.24 -13.84
N THR A 415 11.40 -8.32 -14.96
CA THR A 415 12.61 -9.15 -15.09
C THR A 415 13.75 -8.27 -15.56
N TRP A 416 14.81 -8.18 -14.74
CA TRP A 416 15.99 -7.38 -15.05
C TRP A 416 17.27 -8.13 -14.70
N SER A 417 18.18 -8.27 -15.67
CA SER A 417 19.54 -8.73 -15.42
C SER A 417 20.53 -7.58 -15.47
N PHE A 418 21.45 -7.52 -14.51
CA PHE A 418 22.65 -6.68 -14.60
C PHE A 418 23.70 -7.35 -15.50
N ALA A 419 23.31 -7.63 -16.76
CA ALA A 419 24.15 -8.24 -17.76
C ALA A 419 25.50 -7.48 -17.91
N TYR A 420 26.59 -8.24 -17.98
CA TYR A 420 27.95 -7.78 -17.71
C TYR A 420 28.42 -6.67 -18.67
N PRO A 421 28.62 -5.42 -18.21
CA PRO A 421 29.35 -4.41 -18.96
C PRO A 421 30.85 -4.48 -18.65
N GLU A 422 31.68 -4.05 -19.60
CA GLU A 422 33.13 -4.03 -19.41
C GLU A 422 33.56 -2.90 -18.46
N GLY A 423 34.33 -3.23 -17.42
CA GLY A 423 35.05 -2.28 -16.57
C GLY A 423 34.48 -2.05 -15.17
N THR A 424 35.24 -1.31 -14.35
CA THR A 424 34.87 -0.92 -12.99
C THR A 424 34.09 0.39 -13.02
N ILE A 425 32.78 0.33 -12.79
CA ILE A 425 31.91 1.51 -12.66
C ILE A 425 31.34 1.54 -11.24
N ILE A 426 31.49 2.66 -10.52
CA ILE A 426 31.03 2.83 -9.13
C ILE A 426 29.90 3.88 -9.01
N THR A 427 28.95 3.81 -9.94
CA THR A 427 27.74 4.67 -9.97
C THR A 427 26.52 3.92 -9.46
N HIS A 428 25.49 4.68 -9.07
CA HIS A 428 24.20 4.13 -8.62
C HIS A 428 23.36 3.71 -9.81
N PHE A 429 23.00 2.42 -9.88
CA PHE A 429 22.08 1.87 -10.87
C PHE A 429 20.80 1.44 -10.19
N GLY A 430 19.68 1.96 -10.66
CA GLY A 430 18.38 1.80 -10.02
C GLY A 430 17.44 0.90 -10.82
N VAL A 431 16.80 -0.04 -10.13
CA VAL A 431 15.65 -0.79 -10.63
C VAL A 431 14.46 -0.56 -9.71
N GLY A 432 13.37 -0.04 -10.25
CA GLY A 432 12.12 0.17 -9.54
C GLY A 432 10.92 -0.32 -10.33
N GLY A 433 9.80 -0.58 -9.66
CA GLY A 433 8.53 -0.84 -10.34
C GLY A 433 8.12 0.32 -11.24
N VAL A 434 8.17 1.52 -10.68
CA VAL A 434 7.76 2.76 -11.35
C VAL A 434 8.97 3.50 -11.91
N ILE A 435 10.02 3.68 -11.11
CA ILE A 435 11.19 4.51 -11.47
C ILE A 435 12.49 3.74 -11.19
N GLY A 436 13.35 3.56 -12.19
CA GLY A 436 14.71 3.09 -11.97
C GLY A 436 15.50 4.07 -11.11
N ASN A 437 15.78 5.26 -11.63
CA ASN A 437 16.66 6.25 -11.01
C ASN A 437 16.13 7.68 -11.14
N GLY A 438 16.02 8.41 -10.03
CA GLY A 438 15.58 9.81 -10.00
C GLY A 438 16.42 10.63 -9.01
N PRO A 439 17.68 10.98 -9.33
CA PRO A 439 18.65 11.50 -8.36
C PRO A 439 18.52 13.02 -8.14
N THR A 440 17.34 13.50 -7.77
CA THR A 440 17.05 14.90 -7.45
C THR A 440 15.85 15.02 -6.50
N GLN A 441 15.83 16.09 -5.70
CA GLN A 441 14.77 16.41 -4.72
C GLN A 441 13.57 17.10 -5.34
N GLU A 442 13.71 17.58 -6.58
CA GLU A 442 12.64 18.25 -7.32
C GLU A 442 11.52 17.28 -7.77
N ILE A 443 11.70 15.96 -7.59
CA ILE A 443 10.71 14.94 -7.94
C ILE A 443 9.84 14.65 -6.71
N THR A 444 8.52 14.71 -6.89
CA THR A 444 7.54 14.14 -5.97
C THR A 444 6.85 12.95 -6.62
N VAL A 445 6.88 11.80 -5.95
CA VAL A 445 6.22 10.56 -6.37
C VAL A 445 5.07 10.28 -5.40
N HIS A 446 3.83 10.20 -5.89
CA HIS A 446 2.68 9.99 -5.01
C HIS A 446 1.60 9.06 -5.55
N ASN A 447 0.94 8.35 -4.63
CA ASN A 447 -0.17 7.42 -4.92
C ASN A 447 0.20 6.33 -5.94
N CYS A 448 1.47 5.94 -6.05
CA CYS A 448 1.93 4.94 -7.01
C CYS A 448 1.97 3.53 -6.38
N THR A 449 1.60 2.51 -7.16
CA THR A 449 1.60 1.11 -6.72
C THR A 449 2.40 0.23 -7.67
N MET A 450 3.20 -0.67 -7.11
CA MET A 450 3.76 -1.82 -7.81
C MET A 450 3.07 -3.09 -7.30
N SER A 451 2.57 -3.91 -8.21
CA SER A 451 1.89 -5.18 -7.89
C SER A 451 2.30 -6.27 -8.90
N GLY A 452 3.34 -7.04 -8.55
CA GLY A 452 3.89 -8.09 -9.41
C GLY A 452 5.09 -8.82 -8.78
N GLU A 453 5.69 -9.74 -9.53
CA GLU A 453 6.98 -10.35 -9.15
C GLU A 453 8.13 -9.61 -9.85
N MET A 454 9.09 -9.07 -9.07
CA MET A 454 10.36 -8.56 -9.56
C MET A 454 11.42 -9.67 -9.47
N LYS A 455 12.13 -9.96 -10.58
CA LYS A 455 13.26 -10.89 -10.65
C LYS A 455 14.50 -10.16 -11.11
N ILE A 456 15.45 -9.98 -10.19
CA ILE A 456 16.64 -9.18 -10.39
C ILE A 456 17.88 -10.08 -10.29
N SER A 457 18.60 -10.27 -11.39
CA SER A 457 19.68 -11.26 -11.52
C SER A 457 21.00 -10.66 -12.01
N ASP A 458 22.04 -11.51 -12.02
CA ASP A 458 23.34 -11.26 -12.65
C ASP A 458 24.10 -10.06 -12.07
N GLY A 459 25.12 -9.57 -12.78
CA GLY A 459 26.04 -8.53 -12.30
C GLY A 459 27.42 -9.09 -11.95
N ASN A 460 28.22 -8.26 -11.29
CA ASN A 460 29.61 -8.54 -10.95
C ASN A 460 29.96 -7.81 -9.66
N SER A 461 30.66 -8.47 -8.74
CA SER A 461 31.06 -7.90 -7.46
C SER A 461 31.92 -6.62 -7.62
N ASN A 462 32.66 -6.45 -8.74
CA ASN A 462 33.40 -5.21 -9.05
C ASN A 462 32.55 -4.07 -9.65
N TYR A 463 31.24 -4.27 -9.81
CA TYR A 463 30.40 -3.45 -10.67
C TYR A 463 29.22 -2.82 -9.94
N GLY A 464 29.10 -1.49 -10.02
CA GLY A 464 27.88 -0.76 -9.71
C GLY A 464 27.49 -0.73 -8.24
N ASN A 465 26.72 0.29 -7.89
CA ASN A 465 26.03 0.38 -6.62
C ASN A 465 24.54 0.12 -6.91
N LEU A 466 24.09 -1.11 -6.72
CA LEU A 466 22.80 -1.60 -7.21
C LEU A 466 21.70 -1.29 -6.19
N CYS A 467 20.68 -0.57 -6.64
CA CYS A 467 19.60 -0.04 -5.81
C CYS A 467 18.27 -0.61 -6.33
N ILE A 468 17.61 -1.45 -5.55
CA ILE A 468 16.40 -2.18 -5.96
C ILE A 468 15.26 -1.81 -5.02
N GLY A 469 14.18 -1.25 -5.54
CA GLY A 469 12.99 -0.91 -4.75
C GLY A 469 11.70 -1.32 -5.43
N GLY A 470 10.64 -1.64 -4.69
CA GLY A 470 9.34 -1.93 -5.29
C GLY A 470 8.78 -0.77 -6.12
N ILE A 471 9.01 0.48 -5.68
CA ILE A 471 8.57 1.69 -6.41
C ILE A 471 9.75 2.37 -7.10
N ILE A 472 10.84 2.66 -6.37
CA ILE A 472 12.02 3.37 -6.90
C ILE A 472 13.32 2.62 -6.62
N GLY A 473 14.17 2.44 -7.61
CA GLY A 473 15.51 1.88 -7.39
C GLY A 473 16.40 2.84 -6.59
N HIS A 474 16.80 3.95 -7.21
CA HIS A 474 17.63 4.98 -6.61
C HIS A 474 16.96 6.37 -6.70
N SER A 475 16.97 7.16 -5.63
CA SER A 475 16.31 8.47 -5.65
C SER A 475 16.99 9.57 -4.83
N GLY A 476 16.49 10.79 -5.06
CA GLY A 476 16.47 11.89 -4.11
C GLY A 476 15.06 12.42 -3.85
N ALA A 477 14.02 11.72 -4.33
CA ALA A 477 12.65 12.21 -4.42
C ALA A 477 11.89 12.17 -3.08
N HIS A 478 10.85 13.01 -2.99
CA HIS A 478 9.82 12.86 -1.97
C HIS A 478 8.82 11.77 -2.39
N ILE A 479 8.54 10.79 -1.52
CA ILE A 479 7.65 9.65 -1.83
C ILE A 479 6.48 9.64 -0.85
N GLN A 480 5.24 9.63 -1.35
CA GLN A 480 4.05 9.78 -0.50
C GLN A 480 2.94 8.81 -0.90
N ASN A 481 2.42 8.05 0.07
CA ASN A 481 1.28 7.12 -0.11
C ASN A 481 1.50 6.05 -1.20
N CYS A 482 2.75 5.63 -1.41
CA CYS A 482 3.10 4.60 -2.40
C CYS A 482 3.09 3.19 -1.78
N SER A 483 2.77 2.16 -2.57
CA SER A 483 2.66 0.78 -2.08
C SER A 483 3.32 -0.26 -2.99
N SER A 484 3.92 -1.28 -2.37
CA SER A 484 4.51 -2.42 -3.08
C SER A 484 3.89 -3.73 -2.62
N ILE A 485 3.45 -4.54 -3.57
CA ILE A 485 2.64 -5.75 -3.40
C ILE A 485 3.23 -6.87 -4.28
N GLY A 486 3.28 -8.10 -3.77
CA GLY A 486 3.81 -9.25 -4.53
C GLY A 486 5.14 -9.74 -3.96
N LYS A 487 6.18 -9.83 -4.79
CA LYS A 487 7.47 -10.40 -4.39
C LYS A 487 8.65 -9.77 -5.15
N SER A 488 9.77 -9.55 -4.47
CA SER A 488 11.07 -9.24 -5.09
C SER A 488 12.06 -10.37 -4.85
N ASP A 489 12.51 -11.04 -5.91
CA ASP A 489 13.56 -12.07 -5.92
C ASP A 489 14.89 -11.45 -6.37
N VAL A 490 15.89 -11.41 -5.49
CA VAL A 490 17.17 -10.73 -5.75
C VAL A 490 18.33 -11.73 -5.68
N SER A 491 18.91 -12.02 -6.84
CA SER A 491 20.06 -12.91 -7.07
C SER A 491 21.26 -12.20 -7.71
N CYS A 492 21.28 -10.86 -7.66
CA CYS A 492 22.28 -10.04 -8.34
C CYS A 492 23.57 -9.80 -7.53
N LYS A 493 24.63 -9.38 -8.22
CA LYS A 493 25.97 -9.10 -7.66
C LYS A 493 26.43 -7.70 -8.01
N GLY A 494 26.99 -6.97 -7.04
CA GLY A 494 27.46 -5.60 -7.26
C GLY A 494 28.62 -5.16 -6.36
N SER A 495 29.07 -3.91 -6.48
CA SER A 495 29.96 -3.31 -5.47
C SER A 495 29.21 -3.12 -4.16
N SER A 496 28.03 -2.49 -4.21
CA SER A 496 27.11 -2.34 -3.09
C SER A 496 25.70 -2.78 -3.50
N LEU A 497 24.90 -3.25 -2.54
CA LEU A 497 23.54 -3.74 -2.74
C LEU A 497 22.61 -3.14 -1.68
N TRP A 498 21.58 -2.41 -2.13
CA TRP A 498 20.51 -1.92 -1.25
C TRP A 498 19.15 -2.26 -1.84
N ILE A 499 18.34 -2.96 -1.04
CA ILE A 499 17.10 -3.61 -1.45
C ILE A 499 15.99 -3.12 -0.51
N GLY A 500 14.97 -2.47 -1.05
CA GLY A 500 13.82 -1.99 -0.28
C GLY A 500 12.49 -2.50 -0.84
N GLY A 501 11.50 -2.67 0.02
CA GLY A 501 10.13 -2.92 -0.45
C GLY A 501 9.55 -1.72 -1.20
N ILE A 502 9.96 -0.49 -0.88
CA ILE A 502 9.55 0.75 -1.58
C ILE A 502 10.72 1.38 -2.34
N ILE A 503 11.84 1.62 -1.67
CA ILE A 503 13.02 2.28 -2.26
C ILE A 503 14.33 1.53 -2.01
N GLY A 504 15.14 1.32 -3.05
CA GLY A 504 16.46 0.70 -2.90
C GLY A 504 17.41 1.59 -2.11
N ARG A 505 17.69 2.80 -2.62
CA ARG A 505 18.56 3.78 -1.95
C ARG A 505 18.15 5.23 -2.19
N ASP A 506 18.22 6.02 -1.12
CA ASP A 506 18.30 7.49 -1.19
C ASP A 506 19.31 8.03 -0.16
N GLY A 507 20.20 8.94 -0.59
CA GLY A 507 21.23 9.56 0.23
C GLY A 507 21.06 11.06 0.49
N PHE A 508 19.88 11.62 0.28
CA PHE A 508 19.59 13.05 0.36
C PHE A 508 18.86 13.40 1.67
N LEU A 509 19.39 14.39 2.41
CA LEU A 509 18.92 14.74 3.76
C LEU A 509 17.55 15.42 3.82
N SER A 510 17.05 15.92 2.68
CA SER A 510 15.75 16.59 2.57
C SER A 510 14.64 15.67 2.07
N SER A 511 14.95 14.47 1.56
CA SER A 511 13.94 13.51 1.09
C SER A 511 12.96 13.17 2.21
N GLU A 512 11.68 12.99 1.86
CA GLU A 512 10.63 12.61 2.80
C GLU A 512 9.85 11.41 2.25
N TYR A 513 9.71 10.35 3.06
CA TYR A 513 8.87 9.18 2.79
C TYR A 513 7.69 9.25 3.74
N LYS A 514 6.48 9.40 3.20
CA LYS A 514 5.24 9.52 3.99
C LYS A 514 4.27 8.40 3.65
N HIS A 515 3.78 7.70 4.68
CA HIS A 515 2.67 6.74 4.56
C HIS A 515 2.84 5.67 3.48
N CYS A 516 4.08 5.27 3.17
CA CYS A 516 4.35 4.23 2.19
C CYS A 516 4.18 2.85 2.84
N ILE A 517 3.55 1.90 2.13
CA ILE A 517 3.28 0.56 2.68
C ILE A 517 3.86 -0.55 1.80
N ASN A 518 4.76 -1.35 2.37
CA ASN A 518 5.22 -2.59 1.75
C ASN A 518 4.44 -3.78 2.29
N THR A 519 3.79 -4.51 1.39
CA THR A 519 3.27 -5.87 1.63
C THR A 519 3.96 -6.92 0.78
N SER A 520 4.90 -6.53 -0.09
CA SER A 520 5.68 -7.47 -0.91
C SER A 520 6.74 -8.22 -0.09
N SER A 521 6.90 -9.51 -0.36
CA SER A 521 7.97 -10.33 0.22
C SER A 521 9.28 -10.08 -0.51
N ILE A 522 10.36 -9.84 0.23
CA ILE A 522 11.71 -9.73 -0.29
C ILE A 522 12.44 -11.07 -0.08
N ILE A 523 12.94 -11.66 -1.16
CA ILE A 523 13.69 -12.92 -1.15
C ILE A 523 15.11 -12.68 -1.62
N LEU A 524 16.08 -13.03 -0.78
CA LEU A 524 17.50 -13.02 -1.07
C LEU A 524 17.91 -14.38 -1.62
N SER A 525 18.25 -14.41 -2.91
CA SER A 525 18.63 -15.60 -3.66
C SER A 525 20.13 -15.59 -3.94
N ASN A 526 20.93 -15.61 -2.87
CA ASN A 526 22.40 -15.54 -2.88
C ASN A 526 23.00 -14.24 -3.46
N PRO A 527 22.49 -13.03 -3.13
CA PRO A 527 23.12 -11.79 -3.56
C PRO A 527 24.51 -11.61 -2.91
N GLU A 528 25.42 -10.98 -3.64
CA GLU A 528 26.85 -10.84 -3.29
C GLU A 528 27.35 -9.41 -3.53
N ARG A 529 28.16 -8.88 -2.61
CA ARG A 529 28.79 -7.55 -2.77
C ARG A 529 30.27 -7.53 -2.41
N SER A 530 31.09 -6.81 -3.18
CA SER A 530 32.53 -6.67 -2.90
C SER A 530 32.88 -5.60 -1.85
N ASN A 531 32.04 -4.56 -1.69
CA ASN A 531 32.35 -3.44 -0.82
C ASN A 531 32.35 -3.85 0.66
N THR A 532 33.52 -3.83 1.30
CA THR A 532 33.70 -4.28 2.68
C THR A 532 33.17 -3.30 3.74
N ILE A 533 32.77 -2.08 3.36
CA ILE A 533 32.31 -1.02 4.30
C ILE A 533 30.82 -1.18 4.65
N TYR A 534 29.99 -1.47 3.65
CA TYR A 534 28.55 -1.65 3.79
C TYR A 534 28.19 -3.14 3.74
N ALA A 535 27.10 -3.54 4.37
CA ALA A 535 26.48 -4.85 4.14
C ALA A 535 25.57 -4.79 2.90
N VAL A 536 25.09 -5.94 2.43
CA VAL A 536 23.81 -5.97 1.69
C VAL A 536 22.75 -5.39 2.63
N SER A 537 22.13 -4.28 2.26
CA SER A 537 21.16 -3.63 3.16
C SER A 537 19.75 -3.88 2.67
N VAL A 538 18.92 -4.49 3.51
CA VAL A 538 17.58 -4.95 3.12
C VAL A 538 16.55 -4.40 4.08
N GLY A 539 15.58 -3.64 3.58
CA GLY A 539 14.53 -3.05 4.40
C GLY A 539 13.12 -3.23 3.84
N GLY A 540 12.14 -3.39 4.72
CA GLY A 540 10.74 -3.45 4.29
C GLY A 540 10.29 -2.18 3.56
N ILE A 541 10.79 -1.00 3.94
CA ILE A 541 10.59 0.25 3.18
C ILE A 541 11.83 0.57 2.35
N GLY A 542 13.00 0.64 2.97
CA GLY A 542 14.23 1.16 2.36
C GLY A 542 15.46 0.28 2.51
N GLY A 543 16.21 0.04 1.44
CA GLY A 543 17.52 -0.61 1.55
C GLY A 543 18.53 0.29 2.29
N TYR A 544 18.74 1.49 1.76
CA TYR A 544 19.48 2.58 2.41
C TYR A 544 18.60 3.84 2.41
N ILE A 545 18.45 4.51 3.56
CA ILE A 545 17.69 5.78 3.66
C ILE A 545 18.46 6.85 4.46
N ALA A 546 18.48 8.06 3.89
CA ALA A 546 18.66 9.34 4.56
C ALA A 546 17.37 10.19 4.50
N GLY A 547 17.29 11.29 5.27
CA GLY A 547 16.13 12.20 5.24
C GLY A 547 15.08 11.90 6.31
N LYS A 548 13.77 11.96 5.99
CA LYS A 548 12.68 11.71 6.96
C LYS A 548 11.79 10.55 6.54
N VAL A 549 11.58 9.58 7.42
CA VAL A 549 10.65 8.46 7.24
C VAL A 549 9.51 8.62 8.23
N LEU A 550 8.29 8.78 7.73
CA LEU A 550 7.14 9.27 8.50
C LEU A 550 5.92 8.40 8.20
N GLY A 551 5.43 7.65 9.20
CA GLY A 551 4.20 6.86 9.05
C GLY A 551 4.28 5.70 8.06
N CYS A 552 5.48 5.26 7.65
CA CYS A 552 5.63 4.15 6.71
C CYS A 552 5.47 2.79 7.40
N CYS A 553 4.85 1.83 6.72
CA CYS A 553 4.49 0.54 7.31
C CYS A 553 5.01 -0.66 6.49
N ASN A 554 5.70 -1.58 7.15
CA ASN A 554 6.05 -2.88 6.56
C ASN A 554 5.15 -3.99 7.11
N GLN A 555 4.64 -4.80 6.19
CA GLN A 555 3.89 -6.04 6.46
C GLN A 555 4.50 -7.22 5.69
N GLY A 556 5.34 -6.96 4.68
CA GLY A 556 5.99 -7.96 3.84
C GLY A 556 7.20 -8.63 4.50
N SER A 557 7.36 -9.93 4.26
CA SER A 557 8.45 -10.73 4.83
C SER A 557 9.81 -10.48 4.15
N ILE A 558 10.90 -10.81 4.84
CA ILE A 558 12.27 -10.71 4.31
C ILE A 558 12.96 -12.05 4.58
N THR A 559 13.26 -12.82 3.53
CA THR A 559 13.71 -14.22 3.67
C THR A 559 14.86 -14.57 2.73
N GLY A 560 15.53 -15.69 2.99
CA GLY A 560 16.50 -16.31 2.08
C GLY A 560 17.94 -16.33 2.59
N HIS A 561 18.89 -16.28 1.66
CA HIS A 561 20.32 -16.42 1.92
C HIS A 561 21.13 -15.37 1.17
N SER A 562 22.17 -14.82 1.79
CA SER A 562 23.14 -13.91 1.17
C SER A 562 24.57 -14.41 1.33
N ILE A 563 25.36 -14.35 0.25
CA ILE A 563 26.78 -14.70 0.29
C ILE A 563 27.56 -13.69 1.15
N SER A 564 27.11 -12.44 1.17
CA SER A 564 27.76 -11.34 1.90
C SER A 564 27.04 -11.03 3.23
N PRO A 565 27.65 -10.22 4.12
CA PRO A 565 26.98 -9.68 5.29
C PRO A 565 25.71 -8.97 4.92
N VAL A 566 24.69 -9.04 5.78
CA VAL A 566 23.39 -8.45 5.55
C VAL A 566 22.89 -7.68 6.78
N ASP A 567 22.49 -6.43 6.56
CA ASP A 567 21.81 -5.58 7.54
C ASP A 567 20.30 -5.58 7.17
N VAL A 568 19.47 -6.23 8.00
CA VAL A 568 18.03 -6.47 7.76
C VAL A 568 17.19 -5.61 8.70
N GLY A 569 16.34 -4.74 8.15
CA GLY A 569 15.44 -3.87 8.90
C GLY A 569 13.98 -4.04 8.51
N GLY A 570 13.06 -4.02 9.47
CA GLY A 570 11.63 -3.98 9.13
C GLY A 570 11.22 -2.71 8.39
N ILE A 571 11.83 -1.57 8.69
CA ILE A 571 11.69 -0.32 7.95
C ILE A 571 12.89 -0.10 7.04
N THR A 572 14.12 -0.05 7.59
CA THR A 572 15.32 0.29 6.82
C THR A 572 16.49 -0.66 7.06
N GLY A 573 17.11 -1.20 6.01
CA GLY A 573 18.31 -2.02 6.13
C GLY A 573 19.48 -1.27 6.76
N TYR A 574 19.90 -0.17 6.10
CA TYR A 574 20.92 0.75 6.61
C TYR A 574 20.40 2.18 6.66
N SER A 575 20.50 2.83 7.82
CA SER A 575 19.98 4.17 8.05
C SER A 575 21.08 5.16 8.39
N GLU A 576 21.14 6.29 7.66
CA GLU A 576 22.16 7.33 7.86
C GLU A 576 21.60 8.75 7.84
N TRP A 577 21.85 9.54 8.90
CA TRP A 577 21.33 10.91 9.07
C TRP A 577 19.81 11.06 8.92
N ALA A 578 19.07 9.96 9.03
CA ALA A 578 17.62 9.94 8.88
C ALA A 578 16.87 10.21 10.19
N LYS A 579 15.63 10.70 10.09
CA LYS A 579 14.67 10.86 11.18
C LYS A 579 13.47 9.95 10.97
N TYR A 580 13.06 9.21 12.00
CA TYR A 580 11.93 8.28 11.94
C TYR A 580 10.84 8.68 12.94
N HIS A 581 9.62 8.91 12.46
CA HIS A 581 8.41 9.05 13.30
C HIS A 581 7.29 8.13 12.79
N LEU A 582 6.48 7.61 13.71
CA LEU A 582 5.22 6.89 13.40
C LEU A 582 5.37 5.67 12.47
N ASN A 583 6.58 5.16 12.21
CA ASN A 583 6.78 4.02 11.33
C ASN A 583 6.46 2.70 12.05
N ARG A 584 5.93 1.72 11.31
CA ARG A 584 5.39 0.48 11.89
C ARG A 584 5.84 -0.76 11.13
N ASN A 585 6.61 -1.63 11.78
CA ASN A 585 6.85 -2.98 11.25
C ASN A 585 5.88 -3.97 11.92
N LEU A 586 5.00 -4.57 11.12
CA LEU A 586 3.90 -5.43 11.56
C LEU A 586 4.15 -6.93 11.31
N THR A 587 5.37 -7.32 10.91
CA THR A 587 5.74 -8.71 10.62
C THR A 587 7.04 -9.13 11.28
N THR A 588 7.05 -10.34 11.84
CA THR A 588 8.23 -11.01 12.40
C THR A 588 8.87 -11.99 11.42
N ASP A 589 8.34 -12.12 10.19
CA ASP A 589 8.78 -13.12 9.20
C ASP A 589 10.08 -12.67 8.50
N PHE A 590 11.15 -12.63 9.30
CA PHE A 590 12.52 -12.33 8.90
C PHE A 590 13.39 -13.57 9.06
N ASN A 591 13.44 -14.39 8.01
CA ASN A 591 14.22 -15.64 7.97
C ASN A 591 15.38 -15.50 6.98
N VAL A 592 16.39 -14.71 7.37
CA VAL A 592 17.58 -14.40 6.56
C VAL A 592 18.81 -15.07 7.15
N THR A 593 19.57 -15.75 6.28
CA THR A 593 20.88 -16.32 6.59
C THR A 593 21.99 -15.69 5.75
N SER A 594 23.24 -15.79 6.20
CA SER A 594 24.41 -15.28 5.49
C SER A 594 25.60 -16.23 5.65
N GLU A 595 26.51 -16.30 4.68
CA GLU A 595 27.83 -16.95 4.87
C GLU A 595 28.73 -16.16 5.85
N GLU A 596 28.44 -14.88 6.07
CA GLU A 596 29.17 -14.00 7.00
C GLU A 596 28.32 -13.59 8.22
N THR A 597 27.74 -12.38 8.23
CA THR A 597 27.03 -11.83 9.40
C THR A 597 25.65 -11.30 9.04
N VAL A 598 24.68 -11.56 9.91
CA VAL A 598 23.31 -11.01 9.83
C VAL A 598 23.11 -10.03 10.99
N LYS A 599 22.74 -8.79 10.71
CA LYS A 599 22.23 -7.85 11.72
C LYS A 599 20.75 -7.61 11.47
N LEU A 600 19.91 -8.31 12.21
CA LEU A 600 18.46 -8.20 12.12
C LEU A 600 17.95 -7.24 13.20
N GLY A 601 17.27 -6.17 12.78
CA GLY A 601 16.52 -5.30 13.67
C GLY A 601 15.09 -5.14 13.17
N TYR A 602 14.09 -5.32 14.04
CA TYR A 602 12.70 -5.25 13.59
C TYR A 602 12.26 -3.84 13.13
N LEU A 603 13.00 -2.77 13.45
CA LEU A 603 12.90 -1.47 12.77
C LEU A 603 14.05 -1.25 11.78
N ILE A 604 15.31 -1.33 12.23
CA ILE A 604 16.47 -0.98 11.41
C ILE A 604 17.60 -2.00 11.59
N GLY A 605 18.16 -2.49 10.49
CA GLY A 605 19.27 -3.46 10.53
C GLY A 605 20.54 -2.85 11.09
N ARG A 606 20.99 -1.74 10.51
CA ARG A 606 22.14 -0.95 10.98
C ARG A 606 21.86 0.54 10.99
N ILE A 607 22.19 1.17 12.12
CA ILE A 607 22.06 2.61 12.34
C ILE A 607 23.43 3.30 12.26
N ASN A 608 23.49 4.48 11.63
CA ASN A 608 24.61 5.41 11.72
C ASN A 608 24.08 6.86 11.80
N SER A 609 24.35 7.57 12.90
CA SER A 609 23.99 9.01 13.03
C SER A 609 22.52 9.37 12.72
N ALA A 610 21.58 8.45 12.90
CA ALA A 610 20.14 8.65 12.66
C ALA A 610 19.36 8.77 13.98
N THR A 611 18.19 9.41 13.93
CA THR A 611 17.30 9.62 15.08
C THR A 611 16.00 8.83 14.89
N ILE A 612 15.75 7.86 15.74
CA ILE A 612 14.49 7.12 15.77
C ILE A 612 13.74 7.57 17.02
N TYR A 613 12.58 8.17 16.81
CA TYR A 613 11.75 8.67 17.89
C TYR A 613 10.93 7.54 18.51
N SER A 614 10.47 7.73 19.74
CA SER A 614 9.78 6.68 20.49
C SER A 614 8.40 6.33 19.93
N CYS A 615 7.81 7.16 19.05
CA CYS A 615 6.54 6.97 18.35
C CYS A 615 6.60 5.94 17.20
N ASN A 616 7.76 5.41 16.86
CA ASN A 616 7.83 4.24 15.97
C ASN A 616 7.46 2.98 16.76
N GLU A 617 6.76 2.06 16.11
CA GLU A 617 6.36 0.78 16.69
C GLU A 617 6.89 -0.38 15.85
N SER A 618 7.17 -1.50 16.49
CA SER A 618 7.45 -2.75 15.78
C SER A 618 7.00 -3.93 16.61
N VAL A 619 6.61 -5.01 15.93
CA VAL A 619 6.62 -6.35 16.50
C VAL A 619 8.03 -6.71 17.00
N GLY A 620 8.09 -7.54 18.04
CA GLY A 620 9.33 -7.91 18.73
C GLY A 620 9.73 -6.93 19.85
N GLU A 621 10.55 -7.40 20.78
CA GLU A 621 11.02 -6.63 21.93
C GLU A 621 11.86 -5.41 21.49
N GLN A 622 11.82 -4.32 22.25
CA GLN A 622 12.54 -3.09 21.89
C GLN A 622 14.06 -3.28 21.76
N SER A 623 14.64 -4.20 22.53
CA SER A 623 16.05 -4.61 22.42
C SER A 623 16.42 -5.28 21.09
N GLN A 624 15.42 -5.67 20.29
CA GLN A 624 15.55 -6.27 18.96
C GLN A 624 15.18 -5.30 17.84
N TRP A 625 14.85 -4.02 18.13
CA TRP A 625 14.46 -3.06 17.10
C TRP A 625 15.65 -2.60 16.23
N LEU A 626 16.86 -2.52 16.80
CA LEU A 626 18.08 -2.15 16.09
C LEU A 626 19.11 -3.29 16.06
N GLY A 627 19.32 -3.88 14.88
CA GLY A 627 20.21 -5.04 14.72
C GLY A 627 21.69 -4.75 15.03
N SER A 628 22.12 -3.48 14.89
CA SER A 628 23.48 -3.05 15.22
C SER A 628 23.63 -2.41 16.61
N ASN A 629 22.56 -2.25 17.39
CA ASN A 629 22.64 -1.67 18.75
C ASN A 629 21.48 -2.13 19.66
N PRO A 630 21.58 -3.33 20.28
CA PRO A 630 20.52 -3.87 21.16
C PRO A 630 20.28 -3.09 22.46
N ALA A 631 21.23 -2.23 22.87
CA ALA A 631 21.15 -1.40 24.07
C ALA A 631 20.64 0.03 23.78
N TRP A 632 20.10 0.25 22.58
CA TRP A 632 19.60 1.53 22.15
C TRP A 632 18.28 1.92 22.85
N THR A 633 18.17 3.20 23.21
CA THR A 633 16.93 3.81 23.70
C THR A 633 16.38 4.81 22.69
N PRO A 634 15.06 4.85 22.48
CA PRO A 634 14.45 5.82 21.59
C PRO A 634 14.64 7.25 22.06
N THR A 635 14.72 8.17 21.08
CA THR A 635 14.63 9.60 21.37
C THR A 635 13.18 9.93 21.76
N THR A 636 12.98 10.69 22.83
CA THR A 636 11.64 11.15 23.24
C THR A 636 10.97 11.89 22.08
N ASP A 637 9.67 11.67 21.90
CA ASP A 637 8.89 12.25 20.81
C ASP A 637 8.96 13.79 20.83
N ASP A 638 9.32 14.37 19.69
CA ASP A 638 9.30 15.82 19.45
C ASP A 638 7.96 16.15 18.81
N GLU A 639 7.01 16.65 19.61
CA GLU A 639 5.64 16.93 19.17
C GLU A 639 5.56 17.92 17.99
N SER A 640 6.61 18.72 17.75
CA SER A 640 6.68 19.66 16.62
C SER A 640 7.01 19.00 15.28
N ALA A 641 7.36 17.70 15.29
CA ALA A 641 7.79 16.93 14.13
C ALA A 641 6.77 15.88 13.64
N HIS A 642 5.57 15.84 14.25
CA HIS A 642 4.44 14.99 13.87
C HIS A 642 3.58 15.67 12.79
#